data_AF-A0A3D1TI53-F1
#
_entry.id   AF-A0A3D1TI53-F1
#
_cell.length_a   1.000
_cell.length_b   1.000
_cell.length_c   1.000
_cell.angle_alpha   90.00
_cell.angle_beta   90.00
_cell.angle_gamma   90.00
#
_symmetry.space_group_name_H-M   'P 1'
#
loop_
_entity.id
_entity.type
_entity.pdbx_description
1 polymer ?
#
loop_
_entity_poly.entity_id
_entity_poly.type
_entity_poly.pdbx_seq_one_letter_code
_entity_poly.pdbx_strand_id
1 'polypeptide(L)'
;MKRLIFFGLLLLSAGSAHAQRVYDVVIYGGTSAGVAAAVQVRRMGHSVVVIEPSAHLGGLTSGGLGWTDSGNKSVIGGISREYYRKIKAHYDDPAAWEYGDPDSYPQYRPDQDAMWAFEPKVAEQLFEEMIAEYTIPVFRNERLNRTDGIEMQEGRITRITMESGRQFSGRMFMDATYEGDLMALAGVTFAVGREPNAQYGEALNGVQKLMNFNQHLFVRPVEAYVVPGDPASGIVARLHGDDPGEDGQGDHRIQAYCFRMCMSRVPENRVPFPKPEGYDEAQYELLFRNFEAGDMRLPLKIDMMPNGKTDTNNYGAFSTDNIGMNYDYPEADYARREEIIREHEIYQKGLMWTLANHPRVPREIRDKMAVWGLAADEFTDNGNWPHQLYIREARRMVSDYVVTELDCRRIRIVEDSVGLGSYNMDSHNVQRYVTPAGLAQNEGDIQESPGGAYLISYRSIVPRKGETENLLVPVCVSASHIAYGSIRMEPVFMILGQSAATAAILALDSEIGVQDVDYALLRSRLLEDGQVLDLPDAPPSDKTIMTATLAGHVVDNVDAELAGVWLPSTATAYYADAFYLHDNNDGKGQKSVRFEAELAVGEYEVRVAYSAHSNRATNVPVTIVHAEGETTVLVNQRQAPVHDKLFASVGTFRFDGGQAAVVVIGTAGTDGYVIADAVQFLPLAAPEVETTMLSLSQASAGSGSKQEG
;
A
#
# COMPACT_ATOMS: atom_id res chain seq x y z
N MET A 1 74.63 -15.23 -52.29
CA MET A 1 74.16 -14.71 -50.99
C MET A 1 73.69 -13.27 -51.13
N LYS A 2 72.38 -13.03 -51.20
CA LYS A 2 71.76 -11.70 -51.03
C LYS A 2 70.59 -11.89 -50.09
N ARG A 3 70.66 -11.29 -48.90
CA ARG A 3 69.60 -11.31 -47.88
C ARG A 3 68.60 -10.20 -48.23
N LEU A 4 67.34 -10.59 -48.40
CA LEU A 4 66.20 -9.67 -48.48
C LEU A 4 65.66 -9.48 -47.05
N ILE A 5 65.61 -8.24 -46.58
CA ILE A 5 65.03 -7.85 -45.29
C ILE A 5 63.58 -7.44 -45.58
N PHE A 6 62.62 -8.17 -45.00
CA PHE A 6 61.21 -7.80 -45.00
C PHE A 6 60.95 -6.86 -43.81
N PHE A 7 60.53 -5.63 -44.10
CA PHE A 7 60.02 -4.68 -43.10
C PHE A 7 58.54 -4.99 -42.86
N GLY A 8 58.20 -5.52 -41.69
CA GLY A 8 56.82 -5.68 -41.24
C GLY A 8 56.30 -4.37 -40.68
N LEU A 9 55.29 -3.79 -41.34
CA LEU A 9 54.54 -2.63 -40.86
C LEU A 9 53.55 -3.12 -39.78
N LEU A 10 53.85 -2.87 -38.51
CA LEU A 10 52.88 -3.07 -37.41
C LEU A 10 51.91 -1.88 -37.41
N LEU A 11 50.69 -2.11 -37.90
CA LEU A 11 49.54 -1.24 -37.66
C LEU A 11 49.08 -1.45 -36.21
N LEU A 12 49.52 -0.57 -35.31
CA LEU A 12 48.92 -0.40 -33.98
C LEU A 12 47.54 0.24 -34.16
N SER A 13 46.48 -0.58 -34.16
CA SER A 13 45.13 -0.08 -33.92
C SER A 13 45.04 0.39 -32.48
N ALA A 14 45.19 1.70 -32.29
CA ALA A 14 44.80 2.37 -31.05
C ALA A 14 43.27 2.25 -30.91
N GLY A 15 42.81 1.17 -30.26
CA GLY A 15 41.47 1.10 -29.74
C GLY A 15 41.36 2.18 -28.67
N SER A 16 40.69 3.28 -28.99
CA SER A 16 40.26 4.26 -28.01
C SER A 16 39.32 3.57 -27.05
N ALA A 17 39.84 3.07 -25.92
CA ALA A 17 39.04 2.77 -24.75
C ALA A 17 38.32 4.08 -24.39
N HIS A 18 37.05 4.22 -24.77
CA HIS A 18 36.21 5.28 -24.24
C HIS A 18 36.22 5.09 -22.73
N ALA A 19 36.80 6.05 -22.01
CA ALA A 19 36.71 6.07 -20.56
C ALA A 19 35.22 6.00 -20.21
N GLN A 20 34.83 4.92 -19.54
CA GLN A 20 33.45 4.68 -19.20
C GLN A 20 32.96 5.80 -18.30
N ARG A 21 31.90 6.50 -18.72
CA ARG A 21 31.36 7.64 -17.98
C ARG A 21 30.87 7.16 -16.61
N VAL A 22 31.35 7.79 -15.55
CA VAL A 22 30.83 7.61 -14.19
C VAL A 22 29.75 8.67 -13.97
N TYR A 23 28.58 8.23 -13.51
CA TYR A 23 27.46 9.11 -13.17
C TYR A 23 27.46 9.40 -11.67
N ASP A 24 26.90 10.53 -11.27
CA ASP A 24 26.65 10.80 -9.85
C ASP A 24 25.59 9.83 -9.34
N VAL A 25 24.54 9.61 -10.14
CA VAL A 25 23.44 8.70 -9.80
C VAL A 25 23.11 7.76 -10.97
N VAL A 26 23.01 6.46 -10.69
CA VAL A 26 22.53 5.44 -11.63
C VAL A 26 21.18 4.92 -11.15
N ILE A 27 20.14 5.05 -11.96
CA ILE A 27 18.78 4.61 -11.63
C ILE A 27 18.45 3.38 -12.47
N TYR A 28 18.14 2.26 -11.81
CA TYR A 28 17.62 1.06 -12.46
C TYR A 28 16.10 1.04 -12.27
N GLY A 29 15.36 1.07 -13.38
CA GLY A 29 13.90 1.24 -13.43
C GLY A 29 13.48 2.62 -13.92
N GLY A 30 12.73 2.66 -15.02
CA GLY A 30 12.08 3.82 -15.63
C GLY A 30 10.59 3.90 -15.28
N THR A 31 10.21 3.42 -14.09
CA THR A 31 8.89 3.64 -13.49
C THR A 31 8.65 5.14 -13.23
N SER A 32 7.44 5.51 -12.82
CA SER A 32 7.14 6.89 -12.42
C SER A 32 8.09 7.42 -11.33
N ALA A 33 8.48 6.57 -10.35
CA ALA A 33 9.52 6.88 -9.37
C ALA A 33 10.88 7.17 -10.01
N GLY A 34 11.31 6.33 -10.94
CA GLY A 34 12.60 6.46 -11.62
C GLY A 34 12.71 7.74 -12.43
N VAL A 35 11.65 8.12 -13.15
CA VAL A 35 11.60 9.38 -13.91
C VAL A 35 11.59 10.58 -12.97
N ALA A 36 10.78 10.56 -11.90
CA ALA A 36 10.74 11.64 -10.91
C ALA A 36 12.11 11.83 -10.22
N ALA A 37 12.76 10.74 -9.83
CA ALA A 37 14.11 10.75 -9.27
C ALA A 37 15.13 11.35 -10.26
N ALA A 38 15.11 10.93 -11.52
CA ALA A 38 16.05 11.42 -12.53
C ALA A 38 15.90 12.93 -12.77
N VAL A 39 14.66 13.43 -12.86
CA VAL A 39 14.38 14.87 -12.96
C VAL A 39 14.93 15.62 -11.74
N GLN A 40 14.70 15.10 -10.53
CA GLN A 40 15.20 15.73 -9.31
C GLN A 40 16.73 15.79 -9.28
N VAL A 41 17.43 14.71 -9.65
CA VAL A 41 18.91 14.70 -9.73
C VAL A 41 19.43 15.78 -10.68
N ARG A 42 18.78 15.95 -11.85
CA ARG A 42 19.16 17.00 -12.80
C ARG A 42 18.87 18.40 -12.28
N ARG A 43 17.74 18.61 -11.58
CA ARG A 43 17.39 19.91 -10.95
C ARG A 43 18.38 20.30 -9.84
N MET A 44 18.98 19.32 -9.18
CA MET A 44 20.06 19.54 -8.21
C MET A 44 21.44 19.71 -8.87
N GLY A 45 21.54 19.65 -10.19
CA GLY A 45 22.76 19.95 -10.94
C GLY A 45 23.69 18.75 -11.19
N HIS A 46 23.27 17.53 -10.86
CA HIS A 46 24.11 16.34 -10.95
C HIS A 46 23.85 15.53 -12.22
N SER A 47 24.76 14.59 -12.51
CA SER A 47 24.65 13.67 -13.64
C SER A 47 23.87 12.41 -13.27
N VAL A 48 22.95 12.00 -14.13
CA VAL A 48 22.13 10.80 -13.93
C VAL A 48 22.00 10.00 -15.22
N VAL A 49 21.78 8.71 -15.08
CA VAL A 49 21.35 7.80 -16.15
C VAL A 49 20.19 6.94 -15.65
N VAL A 50 19.21 6.71 -16.52
CA VAL A 50 18.11 5.78 -16.28
C VAL A 50 18.29 4.53 -17.14
N ILE A 51 18.13 3.37 -16.55
CA ILE A 51 18.23 2.07 -17.21
C ILE A 51 16.86 1.39 -17.06
N GLU A 52 16.14 1.28 -18.17
CA GLU A 52 14.76 0.77 -18.23
C GLU A 52 14.77 -0.67 -18.78
N PRO A 53 14.31 -1.67 -18.00
CA PRO A 53 14.26 -3.07 -18.43
C PRO A 53 13.40 -3.31 -19.68
N SER A 54 12.39 -2.48 -19.92
CA SER A 54 11.47 -2.58 -21.06
C SER A 54 11.69 -1.47 -22.10
N ALA A 55 10.75 -1.32 -23.04
CA ALA A 55 10.76 -0.25 -24.02
C ALA A 55 10.09 1.04 -23.51
N HIS A 56 9.31 1.02 -22.44
CA HIS A 56 8.38 2.09 -22.08
C HIS A 56 8.74 2.75 -20.73
N LEU A 57 8.51 4.07 -20.60
CA LEU A 57 8.64 4.77 -19.31
C LEU A 57 7.29 4.90 -18.63
N GLY A 58 7.32 5.05 -17.30
CA GLY A 58 6.17 5.43 -16.49
C GLY A 58 5.56 4.28 -15.69
N GLY A 59 6.03 3.04 -15.89
CA GLY A 59 5.53 1.88 -15.17
C GLY A 59 4.03 1.69 -15.36
N LEU A 60 3.27 1.51 -14.27
CA LEU A 60 1.83 1.32 -14.35
C LEU A 60 1.07 2.56 -14.81
N THR A 61 1.60 3.76 -14.55
CA THR A 61 0.96 5.02 -14.96
C THR A 61 0.75 5.09 -16.47
N SER A 62 1.74 4.65 -17.27
CA SER A 62 1.65 4.48 -18.72
C SER A 62 1.27 3.05 -19.14
N GLY A 63 1.37 2.10 -18.23
CA GLY A 63 1.05 0.68 -18.43
C GLY A 63 -0.41 0.30 -18.23
N GLY A 64 -1.31 1.28 -18.17
CA GLY A 64 -2.76 1.07 -18.14
C GLY A 64 -3.49 1.53 -16.88
N LEU A 65 -2.77 1.93 -15.83
CA LEU A 65 -3.36 2.55 -14.62
C LEU A 65 -3.68 4.03 -14.89
N GLY A 66 -4.60 4.28 -15.81
CA GLY A 66 -5.02 5.62 -16.17
C GLY A 66 -6.02 6.23 -15.20
N TRP A 67 -6.67 5.44 -14.35
CA TRP A 67 -7.47 5.92 -13.22
C TRP A 67 -6.63 5.88 -11.95
N THR A 68 -6.07 7.03 -11.56
CA THR A 68 -5.12 7.09 -10.45
C THR A 68 -5.78 6.76 -9.12
N ASP A 69 -5.35 5.64 -8.53
CA ASP A 69 -5.68 5.24 -7.17
C ASP A 69 -5.07 6.25 -6.18
N SER A 70 -5.93 7.06 -5.58
CA SER A 70 -5.54 8.18 -4.72
C SER A 70 -6.56 8.42 -3.62
N GLY A 71 -6.06 8.67 -2.40
CA GLY A 71 -6.87 9.11 -1.27
C GLY A 71 -6.98 10.63 -1.22
N ASN A 72 -6.32 11.25 -0.25
CA ASN A 72 -6.27 12.69 -0.15
C ASN A 72 -5.27 13.30 -1.15
N LYS A 73 -5.78 13.88 -2.23
CA LYS A 73 -4.98 14.53 -3.27
C LYS A 73 -4.22 15.78 -2.80
N SER A 74 -4.53 16.34 -1.63
CA SER A 74 -3.80 17.49 -1.08
C SER A 74 -2.41 17.11 -0.57
N VAL A 75 -2.15 15.83 -0.29
CA VAL A 75 -0.83 15.36 0.19
C VAL A 75 0.12 14.98 -0.95
N ILE A 76 -0.34 15.12 -2.19
CA ILE A 76 0.47 14.89 -3.38
C ILE A 76 1.12 16.22 -3.78
N GLY A 77 2.43 16.33 -3.50
CA GLY A 77 3.26 17.50 -3.76
C GLY A 77 4.42 17.21 -4.73
N GLY A 78 5.35 18.17 -4.83
CA GLY A 78 6.58 18.05 -5.61
C GLY A 78 6.39 17.66 -7.07
N ILE A 79 7.32 16.89 -7.61
CA ILE A 79 7.32 16.42 -9.01
C ILE A 79 6.07 15.59 -9.31
N SER A 80 5.55 14.84 -8.34
CA SER A 80 4.30 14.08 -8.50
C SER A 80 3.13 15.02 -8.82
N ARG A 81 2.97 16.13 -8.09
CA ARG A 81 1.93 17.14 -8.39
C ARG A 81 2.17 17.84 -9.72
N GLU A 82 3.43 18.12 -10.06
CA GLU A 82 3.79 18.71 -11.36
C GLU A 82 3.37 17.82 -12.53
N TYR A 83 3.57 16.49 -12.42
CA TYR A 83 3.13 15.55 -13.43
C TYR A 83 1.61 15.59 -13.65
N TYR A 84 0.81 15.54 -12.58
CA TYR A 84 -0.65 15.63 -12.71
C TYR A 84 -1.16 17.00 -13.17
N ARG A 85 -0.37 18.07 -12.96
CA ARG A 85 -0.62 19.39 -13.58
C ARG A 85 -0.33 19.37 -15.08
N LYS A 86 0.71 18.67 -15.53
CA LYS A 86 0.98 18.46 -16.98
C LYS A 86 -0.15 17.65 -17.63
N ILE A 87 -0.66 16.62 -16.96
CA ILE A 87 -1.87 15.88 -17.40
C ILE A 87 -3.05 16.84 -17.54
N LYS A 88 -3.32 17.66 -16.52
CA LYS A 88 -4.40 18.67 -16.59
C LYS A 88 -4.20 19.65 -17.75
N ALA A 89 -2.99 20.16 -17.94
CA ALA A 89 -2.67 21.08 -19.02
C ALA A 89 -2.87 20.46 -20.41
N HIS A 90 -2.61 19.15 -20.57
CA HIS A 90 -2.92 18.43 -21.81
C HIS A 90 -4.43 18.45 -22.09
N TYR A 91 -5.26 18.11 -21.11
CA TYR A 91 -6.72 18.05 -21.27
C TYR A 91 -7.43 19.41 -21.17
N ASP A 92 -6.73 20.48 -20.80
CA ASP A 92 -7.21 21.86 -20.93
C ASP A 92 -7.25 22.31 -22.41
N ASP A 93 -6.47 21.67 -23.28
CA ASP A 93 -6.56 21.87 -24.71
C ASP A 93 -7.77 21.11 -25.29
N PRO A 94 -8.75 21.79 -25.90
CA PRO A 94 -9.86 21.12 -26.57
C PRO A 94 -9.42 20.12 -27.65
N ALA A 95 -8.21 20.25 -28.22
CA ALA A 95 -7.67 19.32 -29.20
C ALA A 95 -7.31 17.94 -28.63
N ALA A 96 -7.14 17.81 -27.30
CA ALA A 96 -6.92 16.53 -26.64
C ALA A 96 -8.18 15.63 -26.60
N TRP A 97 -9.34 16.18 -26.95
CA TRP A 97 -10.63 15.49 -26.86
C TRP A 97 -11.07 14.99 -28.25
N GLU A 98 -10.50 13.86 -28.68
CA GLU A 98 -10.80 13.23 -29.97
C GLU A 98 -12.23 12.68 -30.06
N TYR A 99 -12.74 12.08 -28.97
CA TYR A 99 -14.03 11.35 -28.96
C TYR A 99 -14.95 11.81 -27.82
N GLY A 100 -14.93 13.10 -27.52
CA GLY A 100 -15.76 13.71 -26.49
C GLY A 100 -15.42 15.19 -26.32
N ASP A 101 -15.79 15.73 -25.18
CA ASP A 101 -15.46 17.08 -24.77
C ASP A 101 -15.28 17.14 -23.24
N PRO A 102 -14.54 18.14 -22.72
CA PRO A 102 -14.26 18.24 -21.29
C PRO A 102 -15.52 18.38 -20.42
N ASP A 103 -16.59 19.02 -20.91
CA ASP A 103 -17.84 19.22 -20.17
C ASP A 103 -18.61 17.90 -20.00
N SER A 104 -18.40 16.95 -20.92
CA SER A 104 -19.02 15.62 -20.90
C SER A 104 -18.32 14.62 -19.97
N TYR A 105 -17.13 14.93 -19.45
CA TYR A 105 -16.29 14.01 -18.68
C TYR A 105 -16.21 14.39 -17.19
N PRO A 106 -16.90 13.68 -16.27
CA PRO A 106 -17.05 14.09 -14.87
C PRO A 106 -15.77 14.24 -14.04
N GLN A 107 -14.68 13.58 -14.47
CA GLN A 107 -13.39 13.64 -13.77
C GLN A 107 -12.54 14.82 -14.23
N TYR A 108 -12.88 15.48 -15.34
CA TYR A 108 -12.31 16.77 -15.68
C TYR A 108 -12.98 17.87 -14.86
N ARG A 109 -12.16 18.68 -14.18
CA ARG A 109 -12.62 19.76 -13.31
C ARG A 109 -11.87 21.04 -13.65
N PRO A 110 -12.52 22.03 -14.31
CA PRO A 110 -11.86 23.26 -14.75
C PRO A 110 -11.20 24.05 -13.61
N ASP A 111 -11.79 24.00 -12.41
CA ASP A 111 -11.37 24.72 -11.21
C ASP A 111 -10.19 24.06 -10.46
N GLN A 112 -9.84 22.82 -10.83
CA GLN A 112 -8.74 22.08 -10.21
C GLN A 112 -7.46 22.26 -11.03
N ASP A 113 -6.30 22.32 -10.36
CA ASP A 113 -4.99 22.48 -11.00
C ASP A 113 -4.43 21.16 -11.56
N ALA A 114 -4.98 20.01 -11.16
CA ALA A 114 -4.47 18.69 -11.52
C ALA A 114 -5.60 17.73 -11.91
N MET A 115 -5.28 16.78 -12.80
CA MET A 115 -6.20 15.76 -13.31
C MET A 115 -5.62 14.36 -13.05
N TRP A 116 -6.51 13.42 -12.71
CA TRP A 116 -6.15 12.14 -12.08
C TRP A 116 -6.67 10.92 -12.87
N ALA A 117 -7.31 11.18 -14.00
CA ALA A 117 -7.80 10.17 -14.91
C ALA A 117 -7.35 10.56 -16.32
N PHE A 118 -6.67 9.67 -17.04
CA PHE A 118 -5.96 10.02 -18.27
C PHE A 118 -5.67 8.79 -19.13
N GLU A 119 -5.35 9.02 -20.39
CA GLU A 119 -4.99 7.97 -21.34
C GLU A 119 -3.53 7.51 -21.16
N PRO A 120 -3.24 6.19 -21.21
CA PRO A 120 -1.89 5.65 -21.05
C PRO A 120 -0.86 6.25 -22.03
N LYS A 121 -1.22 6.42 -23.32
CA LYS A 121 -0.35 7.07 -24.32
C LYS A 121 0.06 8.50 -23.93
N VAL A 122 -0.86 9.25 -23.30
CA VAL A 122 -0.61 10.62 -22.83
C VAL A 122 0.31 10.60 -21.63
N ALA A 123 0.07 9.66 -20.70
CA ALA A 123 0.94 9.46 -19.55
C ALA A 123 2.39 9.16 -19.94
N GLU A 124 2.61 8.24 -20.89
CA GLU A 124 3.93 7.92 -21.42
C GLU A 124 4.58 9.11 -22.10
N GLN A 125 3.85 9.82 -22.97
CA GLN A 125 4.34 11.01 -23.65
C GLN A 125 4.88 12.05 -22.66
N LEU A 126 4.16 12.31 -21.56
CA LEU A 126 4.59 13.31 -20.58
C LEU A 126 5.86 12.90 -19.80
N PHE A 127 6.06 11.60 -19.55
CA PHE A 127 7.33 11.13 -18.97
C PHE A 127 8.48 11.30 -19.96
N GLU A 128 8.27 11.02 -21.25
CA GLU A 128 9.27 11.26 -22.30
C GLU A 128 9.61 12.75 -22.40
N GLU A 129 8.62 13.63 -22.32
CA GLU A 129 8.83 15.08 -22.29
C GLU A 129 9.66 15.52 -21.08
N MET A 130 9.38 14.97 -19.88
CA MET A 130 10.17 15.26 -18.68
C MET A 130 11.63 14.80 -18.80
N ILE A 131 11.88 13.63 -19.38
CA ILE A 131 13.23 13.14 -19.67
C ILE A 131 13.94 14.04 -20.69
N ALA A 132 13.24 14.44 -21.76
CA ALA A 132 13.76 15.28 -22.81
C ALA A 132 14.11 16.70 -22.31
N GLU A 133 13.26 17.29 -21.45
CA GLU A 133 13.45 18.62 -20.85
C GLU A 133 14.83 18.77 -20.20
N TYR A 134 15.33 17.73 -19.53
CA TYR A 134 16.64 17.72 -18.86
C TYR A 134 17.73 16.95 -19.61
N THR A 135 17.44 16.47 -20.82
CA THR A 135 18.33 15.65 -21.66
C THR A 135 18.90 14.46 -20.88
N ILE A 136 18.03 13.76 -20.13
CA ILE A 136 18.43 12.61 -19.30
C ILE A 136 18.71 11.42 -20.23
N PRO A 137 19.90 10.79 -20.16
CA PRO A 137 20.17 9.56 -20.90
C PRO A 137 19.32 8.41 -20.35
N VAL A 138 18.57 7.76 -21.24
CA VAL A 138 17.77 6.55 -20.95
C VAL A 138 18.25 5.40 -21.82
N PHE A 139 18.51 4.25 -21.21
CA PHE A 139 18.84 3.01 -21.90
C PHE A 139 17.71 2.01 -21.72
N ARG A 140 17.01 1.70 -22.82
CA ARG A 140 15.81 0.84 -22.85
C ARG A 140 16.17 -0.60 -23.23
N ASN A 141 15.31 -1.54 -22.84
CA ASN A 141 15.49 -2.98 -23.05
C ASN A 141 16.78 -3.50 -22.42
N GLU A 142 17.15 -2.95 -21.26
CA GLU A 142 18.37 -3.30 -20.55
C GLU A 142 18.01 -3.94 -19.20
N ARG A 143 18.00 -5.27 -19.18
CA ARG A 143 17.79 -6.05 -17.95
C ARG A 143 19.10 -6.23 -17.20
N LEU A 144 19.07 -6.09 -15.88
CA LEU A 144 20.21 -6.33 -14.99
C LEU A 144 20.67 -7.78 -15.11
N ASN A 145 21.98 -8.03 -15.27
CA ASN A 145 22.49 -9.40 -15.16
C ASN A 145 22.40 -9.84 -13.70
N ARG A 146 21.47 -10.75 -13.41
CA ARG A 146 21.17 -11.23 -12.05
C ARG A 146 22.10 -12.33 -11.52
N THR A 147 23.11 -12.73 -12.29
CA THR A 147 24.08 -13.75 -11.85
C THR A 147 25.29 -13.11 -11.18
N ASP A 148 25.89 -12.12 -11.85
CA ASP A 148 27.13 -11.45 -11.42
C ASP A 148 27.20 -9.99 -11.89
N GLY A 149 26.05 -9.39 -12.21
CA GLY A 149 25.97 -8.04 -12.78
C GLY A 149 26.14 -6.91 -11.78
N ILE A 150 26.69 -7.15 -10.59
CA ILE A 150 26.96 -6.11 -9.59
C ILE A 150 28.41 -6.18 -9.14
N GLU A 151 29.04 -5.02 -9.05
CA GLU A 151 30.35 -4.85 -8.44
C GLU A 151 30.24 -3.96 -7.21
N MET A 152 30.77 -4.46 -6.10
CA MET A 152 30.76 -3.76 -4.83
C MET A 152 32.18 -3.63 -4.26
N GLN A 153 32.43 -2.51 -3.60
CA GLN A 153 33.65 -2.24 -2.84
C GLN A 153 33.26 -1.60 -1.52
N GLU A 154 33.71 -2.19 -0.40
CA GLU A 154 33.50 -1.64 0.96
C GLU A 154 32.03 -1.29 1.26
N GLY A 155 31.10 -2.19 0.94
CA GLY A 155 29.66 -1.98 1.18
C GLY A 155 28.98 -1.00 0.21
N ARG A 156 29.67 -0.56 -0.85
CA ARG A 156 29.15 0.35 -1.86
C ARG A 156 29.13 -0.28 -3.24
N ILE A 157 28.05 -0.07 -3.99
CA ILE A 157 27.97 -0.42 -5.40
C ILE A 157 28.86 0.54 -6.19
N THR A 158 29.70 0.03 -7.08
CA THR A 158 30.53 0.86 -7.97
C THR A 158 30.07 0.77 -9.42
N ARG A 159 29.47 -0.36 -9.80
CA ARG A 159 29.04 -0.64 -11.17
C ARG A 159 27.95 -1.71 -11.21
N ILE A 160 27.03 -1.56 -12.17
CA ILE A 160 26.07 -2.60 -12.55
C ILE A 160 26.24 -2.97 -14.03
N THR A 161 25.97 -4.23 -14.36
CA THR A 161 26.12 -4.83 -15.71
C THR A 161 24.79 -5.44 -16.15
N MET A 162 24.40 -5.14 -17.38
CA MET A 162 23.18 -5.65 -17.99
C MET A 162 23.42 -6.98 -18.72
N GLU A 163 22.36 -7.71 -19.07
CA GLU A 163 22.46 -8.92 -19.89
C GLU A 163 23.08 -8.64 -21.27
N SER A 164 22.96 -7.41 -21.78
CA SER A 164 23.60 -6.96 -23.02
C SER A 164 25.14 -6.85 -22.91
N GLY A 165 25.68 -6.94 -21.69
CA GLY A 165 27.08 -6.65 -21.38
C GLY A 165 27.38 -5.17 -21.21
N ARG A 166 26.41 -4.26 -21.40
CA ARG A 166 26.58 -2.85 -21.04
C ARG A 166 26.79 -2.70 -19.55
N GLN A 167 27.61 -1.73 -19.20
CA GLN A 167 28.03 -1.49 -17.84
C GLN A 167 27.83 -0.02 -17.49
N PHE A 168 27.39 0.24 -16.26
CA PHE A 168 27.07 1.58 -15.77
C PHE A 168 27.73 1.79 -14.41
N SER A 169 28.67 2.72 -14.34
CA SER A 169 29.38 3.09 -13.12
C SER A 169 28.74 4.32 -12.49
N GLY A 170 28.60 4.32 -11.17
CA GLY A 170 27.88 5.34 -10.42
C GLY A 170 28.50 5.62 -9.06
N ARG A 171 28.19 6.79 -8.48
CA ARG A 171 28.54 7.11 -7.08
C ARG A 171 27.39 6.76 -6.12
N MET A 172 26.16 6.96 -6.58
CA MET A 172 24.91 6.53 -5.93
C MET A 172 24.07 5.69 -6.89
N PHE A 173 23.25 4.80 -6.34
CA PHE A 173 22.38 3.90 -7.07
C PHE A 173 20.94 3.98 -6.53
N MET A 174 19.97 3.75 -7.41
CA MET A 174 18.57 3.58 -7.00
C MET A 174 17.96 2.37 -7.69
N ASP A 175 17.22 1.58 -6.92
CA ASP A 175 16.33 0.54 -7.43
C ASP A 175 14.90 1.07 -7.44
N ALA A 176 14.47 1.54 -8.61
CA ALA A 176 13.14 2.07 -8.86
C ALA A 176 12.28 1.07 -9.64
N THR A 177 12.60 -0.23 -9.60
CA THR A 177 11.80 -1.30 -10.21
C THR A 177 10.71 -1.82 -9.26
N TYR A 178 9.69 -2.47 -9.81
CA TYR A 178 8.66 -3.14 -9.00
C TYR A 178 9.18 -4.45 -8.37
N GLU A 179 10.28 -5.00 -8.88
CA GLU A 179 10.82 -6.31 -8.52
C GLU A 179 11.92 -6.27 -7.47
N GLY A 180 12.68 -5.17 -7.40
CA GLY A 180 13.75 -4.99 -6.42
C GLY A 180 14.97 -5.88 -6.67
N ASP A 181 15.28 -6.16 -7.93
CA ASP A 181 16.39 -7.05 -8.28
C ASP A 181 17.76 -6.45 -7.93
N LEU A 182 17.93 -5.13 -8.08
CA LEU A 182 19.21 -4.48 -7.77
C LEU A 182 19.46 -4.49 -6.25
N MET A 183 18.44 -4.19 -5.43
CA MET A 183 18.58 -4.28 -3.98
C MET A 183 18.90 -5.72 -3.52
N ALA A 184 18.27 -6.73 -4.14
CA ALA A 184 18.53 -8.13 -3.82
C ALA A 184 19.97 -8.53 -4.16
N LEU A 185 20.49 -8.13 -5.34
CA LEU A 185 21.88 -8.39 -5.73
C LEU A 185 22.89 -7.63 -4.86
N ALA A 186 22.53 -6.47 -4.34
CA ALA A 186 23.35 -5.69 -3.41
C ALA A 186 23.38 -6.27 -1.99
N GLY A 187 22.69 -7.39 -1.74
CA GLY A 187 22.65 -8.04 -0.43
C GLY A 187 21.81 -7.29 0.60
N VAL A 188 20.87 -6.44 0.16
CA VAL A 188 19.89 -5.78 1.05
C VAL A 188 18.88 -6.81 1.53
N THR A 189 18.57 -6.81 2.82
CA THR A 189 17.56 -7.70 3.39
C THR A 189 16.16 -7.35 2.86
N PHE A 190 15.39 -8.35 2.47
CA PHE A 190 14.01 -8.19 1.99
C PHE A 190 13.10 -9.32 2.47
N ALA A 191 11.79 -9.09 2.39
CA ALA A 191 10.74 -10.07 2.59
C ALA A 191 9.94 -10.29 1.29
N VAL A 192 9.35 -11.47 1.17
CA VAL A 192 8.36 -11.86 0.14
C VAL A 192 7.24 -12.60 0.86
N GLY A 193 5.99 -12.40 0.42
CA GLY A 193 4.82 -13.02 1.04
C GLY A 193 4.15 -12.10 2.06
N ARG A 194 3.40 -12.68 3.00
CA ARG A 194 2.68 -11.99 4.08
C ARG A 194 3.32 -12.30 5.42
N GLU A 195 3.61 -11.27 6.21
CA GLU A 195 4.04 -11.46 7.59
C GLU A 195 2.85 -11.86 8.48
N PRO A 196 3.05 -12.66 9.54
CA PRO A 196 2.01 -12.90 10.51
C PRO A 196 1.70 -11.63 11.30
N ASN A 197 0.44 -11.47 11.73
CA ASN A 197 -0.02 -10.34 12.55
C ASN A 197 0.88 -10.07 13.77
N ALA A 198 1.32 -11.14 14.44
CA ALA A 198 2.17 -11.08 15.62
C ALA A 198 3.56 -10.48 15.37
N GLN A 199 4.05 -10.42 14.12
CA GLN A 199 5.38 -9.89 13.81
C GLN A 199 5.49 -8.39 14.06
N TYR A 200 4.43 -7.63 13.75
CA TYR A 200 4.43 -6.16 13.88
C TYR A 200 3.25 -5.62 14.69
N GLY A 201 2.40 -6.49 15.27
CA GLY A 201 1.21 -6.06 15.99
C GLY A 201 0.11 -5.55 15.05
N GLU A 202 0.00 -6.13 13.86
CA GLU A 202 -1.00 -5.78 12.85
C GLU A 202 -2.24 -6.68 13.00
N ALA A 203 -3.39 -6.23 12.49
CA ALA A 203 -4.63 -7.01 12.47
C ALA A 203 -4.99 -7.49 11.05
N LEU A 204 -4.58 -6.73 10.04
CA LEU A 204 -4.96 -6.92 8.65
C LEU A 204 -3.91 -7.68 7.81
N ASN A 205 -2.77 -8.04 8.39
CA ASN A 205 -1.73 -8.80 7.68
C ASN A 205 -2.01 -10.31 7.73
N GLY A 206 -1.22 -11.11 7.01
CA GLY A 206 -1.37 -12.56 6.95
C GLY A 206 -2.60 -13.05 6.18
N VAL A 207 -2.97 -14.31 6.39
CA VAL A 207 -4.16 -14.96 5.82
C VAL A 207 -5.43 -14.26 6.30
N GLN A 208 -6.39 -14.01 5.40
CA GLN A 208 -7.62 -13.29 5.72
C GLN A 208 -8.85 -13.98 5.09
N LYS A 209 -9.38 -14.97 5.81
CA LYS A 209 -10.63 -15.69 5.51
C LYS A 209 -11.85 -14.91 6.01
N LEU A 210 -11.77 -14.36 7.22
CA LEU A 210 -12.91 -13.77 7.92
C LEU A 210 -13.11 -12.28 7.63
N MET A 211 -12.04 -11.52 7.36
CA MET A 211 -12.10 -10.08 7.09
C MET A 211 -12.40 -9.73 5.62
N ASN A 212 -12.79 -10.71 4.81
CA ASN A 212 -13.06 -10.52 3.38
C ASN A 212 -14.57 -10.25 3.16
N PHE A 213 -15.08 -9.08 3.52
CA PHE A 213 -16.51 -8.72 3.32
C PHE A 213 -16.78 -7.99 2.00
N ASN A 214 -15.79 -7.96 1.12
CA ASN A 214 -15.81 -7.12 -0.08
C ASN A 214 -16.49 -7.79 -1.26
N GLN A 215 -16.58 -7.02 -2.35
CA GLN A 215 -17.33 -7.42 -3.55
C GLN A 215 -16.62 -8.52 -4.35
N HIS A 216 -15.46 -9.00 -3.89
CA HIS A 216 -14.60 -9.97 -4.60
C HIS A 216 -14.77 -11.42 -4.15
N LEU A 217 -15.82 -11.73 -3.39
CA LEU A 217 -16.18 -13.10 -3.00
C LEU A 217 -17.18 -13.77 -3.96
N PHE A 218 -17.19 -15.11 -3.92
CA PHE A 218 -18.31 -15.91 -4.40
C PHE A 218 -19.50 -15.68 -3.45
N VAL A 219 -20.54 -15.01 -3.95
CA VAL A 219 -21.79 -14.71 -3.20
C VAL A 219 -22.88 -15.75 -3.45
N ARG A 220 -22.59 -16.74 -4.29
CA ARG A 220 -23.44 -17.89 -4.61
C ARG A 220 -22.63 -19.16 -4.35
N PRO A 221 -23.28 -20.29 -3.99
CA PRO A 221 -22.60 -21.56 -3.85
C PRO A 221 -22.09 -22.04 -5.22
N VAL A 222 -20.78 -22.18 -5.35
CA VAL A 222 -20.10 -22.66 -6.57
C VAL A 222 -19.31 -23.91 -6.22
N GLU A 223 -19.68 -25.03 -6.85
CA GLU A 223 -19.05 -26.34 -6.65
C GLU A 223 -17.57 -26.33 -7.07
N ALA A 224 -16.69 -26.79 -6.17
CA ALA A 224 -15.25 -26.83 -6.39
C ALA A 224 -14.78 -28.08 -7.15
N TYR A 225 -15.56 -29.16 -7.13
CA TYR A 225 -15.15 -30.45 -7.69
C TYR A 225 -15.61 -30.64 -9.14
N VAL A 226 -14.86 -31.42 -9.92
CA VAL A 226 -15.20 -31.73 -11.33
C VAL A 226 -16.60 -32.34 -11.41
N VAL A 227 -16.87 -33.35 -10.57
CA VAL A 227 -18.21 -33.87 -10.30
C VAL A 227 -18.73 -33.25 -9.00
N PRO A 228 -19.83 -32.47 -9.03
CA PRO A 228 -20.40 -31.83 -7.84
C PRO A 228 -20.56 -32.77 -6.65
N GLY A 229 -20.10 -32.35 -5.49
CA GLY A 229 -20.14 -33.12 -4.24
C GLY A 229 -19.22 -34.34 -4.16
N ASP A 230 -18.38 -34.64 -5.16
CA ASP A 230 -17.44 -35.77 -5.14
C ASP A 230 -15.97 -35.30 -5.12
N PRO A 231 -15.32 -35.26 -3.94
CA PRO A 231 -13.91 -34.91 -3.82
C PRO A 231 -12.95 -35.81 -4.59
N ALA A 232 -13.33 -37.06 -4.87
CA ALA A 232 -12.49 -38.01 -5.62
C ALA A 232 -12.39 -37.66 -7.12
N SER A 233 -13.28 -36.79 -7.61
CA SER A 233 -13.27 -36.34 -9.01
C SER A 233 -12.19 -35.29 -9.32
N GLY A 234 -11.49 -34.78 -8.30
CA GLY A 234 -10.56 -33.67 -8.42
C GLY A 234 -11.25 -32.31 -8.38
N ILE A 235 -10.47 -31.24 -8.20
CA ILE A 235 -10.95 -29.86 -8.19
C ILE A 235 -10.94 -29.26 -9.60
N VAL A 236 -11.82 -28.29 -9.88
CA VAL A 236 -11.79 -27.54 -11.14
C VAL A 236 -10.58 -26.59 -11.19
N ALA A 237 -10.24 -26.13 -12.39
CA ALA A 237 -9.09 -25.24 -12.58
C ALA A 237 -9.20 -23.94 -11.76
N ARG A 238 -8.04 -23.34 -11.46
CA ARG A 238 -7.90 -22.05 -10.73
C ARG A 238 -8.39 -22.07 -9.27
N LEU A 239 -8.41 -23.26 -8.66
CA LEU A 239 -8.59 -23.50 -7.22
C LEU A 239 -7.32 -24.13 -6.65
N HIS A 240 -6.99 -23.76 -5.42
CA HIS A 240 -5.98 -24.39 -4.60
C HIS A 240 -6.66 -25.45 -3.73
N GLY A 241 -6.10 -26.68 -3.74
CA GLY A 241 -6.62 -27.80 -2.94
C GLY A 241 -6.11 -27.84 -1.50
N ASP A 242 -5.06 -27.06 -1.20
CA ASP A 242 -4.47 -26.97 0.12
C ASP A 242 -5.30 -26.08 1.05
N ASP A 243 -5.12 -26.28 2.37
CA ASP A 243 -5.69 -25.39 3.37
C ASP A 243 -5.10 -23.96 3.20
N PRO A 244 -5.96 -22.92 3.18
CA PRO A 244 -5.49 -21.54 3.01
C PRO A 244 -4.64 -21.03 4.18
N GLY A 245 -4.75 -21.64 5.38
CA GLY A 245 -4.13 -21.19 6.63
C GLY A 245 -5.14 -20.58 7.62
N GLU A 246 -4.67 -20.20 8.81
CA GLU A 246 -5.49 -19.51 9.83
C GLU A 246 -5.40 -17.99 9.73
N ASP A 247 -6.49 -17.28 10.07
CA ASP A 247 -6.50 -15.81 10.00
C ASP A 247 -5.33 -15.18 10.79
N GLY A 248 -4.63 -14.22 10.17
CA GLY A 248 -3.44 -13.56 10.72
C GLY A 248 -2.15 -14.39 10.65
N GLN A 249 -2.18 -15.61 10.11
CA GLN A 249 -0.97 -16.40 9.87
C GLN A 249 -0.20 -15.87 8.66
N GLY A 250 1.13 -15.79 8.76
CA GLY A 250 1.98 -15.42 7.63
C GLY A 250 2.21 -16.59 6.65
N ASP A 251 2.49 -16.26 5.40
CA ASP A 251 2.85 -17.23 4.36
C ASP A 251 3.71 -16.61 3.24
N HIS A 252 4.08 -17.41 2.25
CA HIS A 252 4.91 -16.97 1.10
C HIS A 252 4.09 -16.32 -0.03
N ARG A 253 2.77 -16.25 0.11
CA ARG A 253 1.85 -15.91 -0.98
C ARG A 253 1.65 -14.40 -1.01
N ILE A 254 1.33 -13.86 -2.17
CA ILE A 254 1.18 -12.42 -2.40
C ILE A 254 -0.09 -12.15 -3.21
N GLN A 255 -0.56 -10.91 -3.14
CA GLN A 255 -1.80 -10.51 -3.82
C GLN A 255 -1.71 -10.70 -5.35
N ALA A 256 -2.85 -11.01 -5.97
CA ALA A 256 -2.92 -11.38 -7.38
C ALA A 256 -2.49 -10.25 -8.32
N TYR A 257 -1.94 -10.63 -9.48
CA TYR A 257 -1.64 -9.70 -10.57
C TYR A 257 -2.71 -9.73 -11.67
N CYS A 258 -2.77 -8.64 -12.42
CA CYS A 258 -3.59 -8.51 -13.63
C CYS A 258 -2.98 -7.45 -14.56
N PHE A 259 -3.47 -7.35 -15.79
CA PHE A 259 -3.26 -6.17 -16.64
C PHE A 259 -4.38 -5.15 -16.38
N ARG A 260 -4.05 -3.86 -16.31
CA ARG A 260 -5.04 -2.77 -16.32
C ARG A 260 -5.35 -2.43 -17.77
N MET A 261 -6.52 -2.81 -18.25
CA MET A 261 -6.81 -2.77 -19.69
C MET A 261 -7.41 -1.42 -20.11
N CYS A 262 -6.91 -0.88 -21.21
CA CYS A 262 -7.54 0.23 -21.90
C CYS A 262 -8.54 -0.27 -22.96
N MET A 263 -9.83 -0.28 -22.61
CA MET A 263 -10.91 -0.62 -23.54
C MET A 263 -11.53 0.64 -24.14
N SER A 264 -12.09 0.52 -25.33
CA SER A 264 -12.85 1.56 -26.02
C SER A 264 -14.24 1.06 -26.42
N ARG A 265 -15.23 1.95 -26.31
CA ARG A 265 -16.59 1.76 -26.84
C ARG A 265 -16.85 2.55 -28.13
N VAL A 266 -15.87 3.34 -28.58
CA VAL A 266 -15.97 4.16 -29.79
C VAL A 266 -15.76 3.23 -31.00
N PRO A 267 -16.74 3.09 -31.91
CA PRO A 267 -16.66 2.09 -32.98
C PRO A 267 -15.41 2.17 -33.85
N GLU A 268 -14.91 3.37 -34.15
CA GLU A 268 -13.71 3.57 -34.96
C GLU A 268 -12.40 3.32 -34.19
N ASN A 269 -12.44 3.41 -32.86
CA ASN A 269 -11.30 3.20 -31.98
C ASN A 269 -11.42 1.90 -31.16
N ARG A 270 -12.11 0.89 -31.69
CA ARG A 270 -12.40 -0.37 -30.98
C ARG A 270 -11.92 -1.58 -31.77
N VAL A 271 -10.95 -2.30 -31.19
CA VAL A 271 -10.46 -3.59 -31.68
C VAL A 271 -11.16 -4.71 -30.90
N PRO A 272 -11.81 -5.70 -31.57
CA PRO A 272 -12.44 -6.82 -30.88
C PRO A 272 -11.47 -7.58 -29.97
N PHE A 273 -11.94 -8.10 -28.83
CA PHE A 273 -11.10 -8.91 -27.95
C PHE A 273 -10.57 -10.14 -28.69
N PRO A 274 -9.24 -10.33 -28.75
CA PRO A 274 -8.66 -11.47 -29.44
C PRO A 274 -8.97 -12.75 -28.66
N LYS A 275 -9.26 -13.84 -29.38
CA LYS A 275 -9.16 -15.18 -28.79
C LYS A 275 -7.68 -15.54 -28.71
N PRO A 276 -7.08 -15.70 -27.51
CA PRO A 276 -5.64 -15.97 -27.44
C PRO A 276 -5.31 -17.37 -27.94
N GLU A 277 -4.12 -17.52 -28.52
CA GLU A 277 -3.53 -18.85 -28.74
C GLU A 277 -3.36 -19.55 -27.38
N GLY A 278 -3.71 -20.84 -27.31
CA GLY A 278 -3.71 -21.59 -26.05
C GLY A 278 -4.95 -21.38 -25.18
N TYR A 279 -6.00 -20.70 -25.68
CA TYR A 279 -7.29 -20.62 -24.99
C TYR A 279 -7.84 -22.02 -24.64
N ASP A 280 -8.08 -22.25 -23.35
CA ASP A 280 -8.73 -23.44 -22.81
C ASP A 280 -9.95 -23.01 -21.98
N GLU A 281 -11.14 -23.45 -22.39
CA GLU A 281 -12.39 -23.07 -21.70
C GLU A 281 -12.50 -23.67 -20.29
N ALA A 282 -11.80 -24.78 -20.01
CA ALA A 282 -11.82 -25.39 -18.69
C ALA A 282 -11.21 -24.47 -17.61
N GLN A 283 -10.36 -23.52 -18.00
CA GLN A 283 -9.80 -22.50 -17.11
C GLN A 283 -10.87 -21.53 -16.56
N TYR A 284 -12.04 -21.45 -17.21
CA TYR A 284 -13.14 -20.55 -16.86
C TYR A 284 -14.35 -21.30 -16.28
N GLU A 285 -14.20 -22.57 -15.89
CA GLU A 285 -15.31 -23.38 -15.37
C GLU A 285 -15.97 -22.71 -14.14
N LEU A 286 -15.18 -22.11 -13.24
CA LEU A 286 -15.70 -21.37 -12.09
C LEU A 286 -16.50 -20.13 -12.48
N LEU A 287 -16.10 -19.43 -13.54
CA LEU A 287 -16.85 -18.29 -14.07
C LEU A 287 -18.24 -18.74 -14.55
N PHE A 288 -18.29 -19.84 -15.30
CA PHE A 288 -19.56 -20.39 -15.81
C PHE A 288 -20.46 -20.83 -14.66
N ARG A 289 -19.93 -21.60 -13.71
CA ARG A 289 -20.68 -22.04 -12.52
C ARG A 289 -21.19 -20.87 -11.69
N ASN A 290 -20.43 -19.77 -11.57
CA ASN A 290 -20.87 -18.58 -10.85
C ASN A 290 -22.09 -17.92 -11.53
N PHE A 291 -22.08 -17.79 -12.86
CA PHE A 291 -23.25 -17.32 -13.61
C PHE A 291 -24.44 -18.28 -13.50
N GLU A 292 -24.21 -19.58 -13.60
CA GLU A 292 -25.23 -20.62 -13.49
C GLU A 292 -25.86 -20.65 -12.08
N ALA A 293 -25.09 -20.32 -11.04
CA ALA A 293 -25.57 -20.13 -9.68
C ALA A 293 -26.31 -18.80 -9.45
N GLY A 294 -26.38 -17.94 -10.48
CA GLY A 294 -27.18 -16.71 -10.49
C GLY A 294 -26.45 -15.46 -10.00
N ASP A 295 -25.11 -15.43 -10.04
CA ASP A 295 -24.36 -14.18 -9.90
C ASP A 295 -24.22 -13.51 -11.27
N MET A 296 -25.00 -12.46 -11.50
CA MET A 296 -25.07 -11.74 -12.79
C MET A 296 -24.21 -10.48 -12.81
N ARG A 297 -23.32 -10.30 -11.83
CA ARG A 297 -22.38 -9.16 -11.81
C ARG A 297 -21.43 -9.27 -13.00
N LEU A 298 -21.18 -8.16 -13.69
CA LEU A 298 -20.12 -8.10 -14.70
C LEU A 298 -18.78 -8.16 -13.97
N PRO A 299 -17.90 -9.14 -14.24
CA PRO A 299 -16.69 -9.35 -13.43
C PRO A 299 -15.54 -8.40 -13.82
N LEU A 300 -15.88 -7.13 -14.03
CA LEU A 300 -14.97 -6.05 -14.44
C LEU A 300 -15.39 -4.76 -13.75
N LYS A 301 -14.42 -4.05 -13.17
CA LYS A 301 -14.57 -2.65 -12.77
C LYS A 301 -14.16 -1.80 -13.97
N ILE A 302 -15.10 -1.05 -14.53
CA ILE A 302 -14.87 -0.22 -15.71
C ILE A 302 -14.91 1.25 -15.28
N ASP A 303 -13.72 1.84 -15.13
CA ASP A 303 -13.58 3.25 -14.80
C ASP A 303 -13.33 4.05 -16.08
N MET A 304 -14.15 5.06 -16.35
CA MET A 304 -14.06 5.81 -17.61
C MET A 304 -12.87 6.77 -17.61
N MET A 305 -12.11 6.76 -18.69
CA MET A 305 -11.04 7.73 -19.00
C MET A 305 -11.51 8.68 -20.12
N PRO A 306 -10.73 9.75 -20.43
CA PRO A 306 -11.00 10.60 -21.58
C PRO A 306 -11.19 9.81 -22.89
N ASN A 307 -11.83 10.45 -23.88
CA ASN A 307 -11.97 9.91 -25.24
C ASN A 307 -12.69 8.55 -25.34
N GLY A 308 -13.64 8.29 -24.43
CA GLY A 308 -14.47 7.08 -24.46
C GLY A 308 -13.71 5.79 -24.14
N LYS A 309 -12.54 5.93 -23.50
CA LYS A 309 -11.68 4.84 -23.06
C LYS A 309 -11.90 4.50 -21.59
N THR A 310 -11.20 3.48 -21.11
CA THR A 310 -11.39 2.97 -19.74
C THR A 310 -10.06 2.59 -19.12
N ASP A 311 -10.00 2.69 -17.80
CA ASP A 311 -9.13 1.86 -17.00
C ASP A 311 -10.00 0.71 -16.47
N THR A 312 -9.67 -0.52 -16.86
CA THR A 312 -10.45 -1.71 -16.48
C THR A 312 -9.67 -2.61 -15.54
N ASN A 313 -10.29 -2.91 -14.40
CA ASN A 313 -9.70 -3.70 -13.31
C ASN A 313 -10.64 -4.83 -12.83
N ASN A 314 -10.19 -5.56 -11.81
CA ASN A 314 -10.88 -6.67 -11.19
C ASN A 314 -12.20 -6.24 -10.51
N TYR A 315 -13.21 -7.13 -10.56
CA TYR A 315 -14.46 -6.99 -9.83
C TYR A 315 -15.16 -8.34 -9.70
N GLY A 316 -15.70 -8.67 -8.53
CA GLY A 316 -16.36 -9.97 -8.33
C GLY A 316 -15.39 -11.12 -8.05
N ALA A 317 -15.96 -12.32 -7.91
CA ALA A 317 -15.25 -13.52 -7.45
C ALA A 317 -14.22 -14.09 -8.43
N PHE A 318 -14.56 -14.05 -9.72
CA PHE A 318 -13.75 -14.56 -10.81
C PHE A 318 -13.62 -13.45 -11.84
N SER A 319 -12.46 -12.80 -11.90
CA SER A 319 -12.24 -11.57 -12.67
C SER A 319 -10.82 -11.51 -13.24
N THR A 320 -10.34 -10.32 -13.60
CA THR A 320 -9.00 -10.12 -14.22
C THR A 320 -7.84 -10.53 -13.33
N ASP A 321 -8.02 -10.59 -12.01
CA ASP A 321 -7.01 -11.12 -11.09
C ASP A 321 -6.77 -12.62 -11.35
N ASN A 322 -5.55 -12.98 -11.73
CA ASN A 322 -5.15 -14.36 -11.92
C ASN A 322 -4.63 -14.95 -10.61
N ILE A 323 -5.54 -15.12 -9.65
CA ILE A 323 -5.25 -15.48 -8.27
C ILE A 323 -4.34 -16.71 -8.19
N GLY A 324 -3.23 -16.57 -7.49
CA GLY A 324 -2.28 -17.65 -7.18
C GLY A 324 -1.27 -17.99 -8.27
N MET A 325 -1.27 -17.28 -9.40
CA MET A 325 -0.38 -17.57 -10.53
C MET A 325 0.91 -16.75 -10.54
N ASN A 326 1.15 -15.96 -9.48
CA ASN A 326 2.26 -15.01 -9.40
C ASN A 326 3.21 -15.22 -8.21
N TYR A 327 3.03 -16.25 -7.37
CA TYR A 327 3.82 -16.42 -6.15
C TYR A 327 5.34 -16.54 -6.40
N ASP A 328 5.74 -17.19 -7.49
CA ASP A 328 7.16 -17.34 -7.83
C ASP A 328 7.77 -16.04 -8.39
N TYR A 329 6.95 -15.10 -8.88
CA TYR A 329 7.39 -13.93 -9.65
C TYR A 329 8.48 -13.09 -8.97
N PRO A 330 8.39 -12.78 -7.65
CA PRO A 330 9.38 -11.92 -6.99
C PRO A 330 10.79 -12.46 -7.15
N GLU A 331 10.99 -13.77 -6.98
CA GLU A 331 12.31 -14.39 -6.95
C GLU A 331 12.70 -15.12 -8.25
N ALA A 332 11.73 -15.43 -9.10
CA ALA A 332 11.92 -16.03 -10.42
C ALA A 332 13.00 -15.33 -11.25
N ASP A 333 13.75 -16.09 -12.06
CA ASP A 333 14.61 -15.54 -13.12
C ASP A 333 13.78 -14.92 -14.25
N TYR A 334 14.43 -14.30 -15.24
CA TYR A 334 13.70 -13.62 -16.31
C TYR A 334 12.89 -14.56 -17.19
N ALA A 335 13.38 -15.76 -17.48
CA ALA A 335 12.64 -16.73 -18.28
C ALA A 335 11.35 -17.15 -17.57
N ARG A 336 11.43 -17.44 -16.27
CA ARG A 336 10.26 -17.78 -15.47
C ARG A 336 9.30 -16.60 -15.30
N ARG A 337 9.79 -15.37 -15.19
CA ARG A 337 8.92 -14.17 -15.19
C ARG A 337 8.20 -13.99 -16.52
N GLU A 338 8.85 -14.23 -17.65
CA GLU A 338 8.22 -14.20 -18.98
C GLU A 338 7.10 -15.24 -19.11
N GLU A 339 7.31 -16.46 -18.59
CA GLU A 339 6.26 -17.50 -18.51
C GLU A 339 5.07 -17.03 -17.69
N ILE A 340 5.31 -16.45 -16.51
CA ILE A 340 4.26 -15.93 -15.63
C ILE A 340 3.49 -14.79 -16.32
N ILE A 341 4.19 -13.85 -16.96
CA ILE A 341 3.54 -12.75 -17.70
C ILE A 341 2.66 -13.30 -18.83
N ARG A 342 3.17 -14.26 -19.60
CA ARG A 342 2.42 -14.92 -20.67
C ARG A 342 1.19 -15.66 -20.14
N GLU A 343 1.31 -16.34 -18.99
CA GLU A 343 0.19 -17.00 -18.32
C GLU A 343 -0.92 -16.00 -17.96
N HIS A 344 -0.57 -14.82 -17.44
CA HIS A 344 -1.54 -13.76 -17.14
C HIS A 344 -2.16 -13.16 -18.41
N GLU A 345 -1.38 -13.01 -19.48
CA GLU A 345 -1.87 -12.48 -20.76
C GLU A 345 -2.89 -13.43 -21.39
N ILE A 346 -2.58 -14.73 -21.47
CA ILE A 346 -3.48 -15.76 -22.02
C ILE A 346 -4.76 -15.84 -21.19
N TYR A 347 -4.63 -15.87 -19.86
CA TYR A 347 -5.77 -15.87 -18.95
C TYR A 347 -6.69 -14.67 -19.16
N GLN A 348 -6.13 -13.45 -19.16
CA GLN A 348 -6.96 -12.26 -19.19
C GLN A 348 -7.55 -12.00 -20.59
N LYS A 349 -6.78 -12.18 -21.68
CA LYS A 349 -7.33 -12.14 -23.05
C LYS A 349 -8.45 -13.17 -23.23
N GLY A 350 -8.25 -14.38 -22.69
CA GLY A 350 -9.23 -15.45 -22.75
C GLY A 350 -10.48 -15.14 -21.94
N LEU A 351 -10.36 -14.52 -20.76
CA LEU A 351 -11.49 -14.02 -19.97
C LEU A 351 -12.33 -13.03 -20.79
N MET A 352 -11.69 -12.03 -21.41
CA MET A 352 -12.39 -11.02 -22.19
C MET A 352 -13.10 -11.62 -23.40
N TRP A 353 -12.44 -12.55 -24.10
CA TRP A 353 -13.06 -13.28 -25.20
C TRP A 353 -14.25 -14.13 -24.71
N THR A 354 -14.11 -14.85 -23.60
CA THR A 354 -15.17 -15.68 -23.00
C THR A 354 -16.40 -14.85 -22.65
N LEU A 355 -16.22 -13.73 -21.96
CA LEU A 355 -17.31 -12.85 -21.55
C LEU A 355 -18.08 -12.26 -22.75
N ALA A 356 -17.40 -12.03 -23.87
CA ALA A 356 -18.03 -11.52 -25.09
C ALA A 356 -18.68 -12.61 -25.96
N ASN A 357 -18.15 -13.85 -25.97
CA ASN A 357 -18.48 -14.82 -27.01
C ASN A 357 -19.05 -16.17 -26.51
N HIS A 358 -18.72 -16.61 -25.29
CA HIS A 358 -18.97 -18.00 -24.90
C HIS A 358 -20.46 -18.28 -24.61
N PRO A 359 -21.06 -19.38 -25.10
CA PRO A 359 -22.49 -19.66 -24.96
C PRO A 359 -22.94 -19.84 -23.50
N ARG A 360 -22.08 -20.34 -22.61
CA ARG A 360 -22.38 -20.49 -21.16
C ARG A 360 -22.38 -19.16 -20.39
N VAL A 361 -21.84 -18.07 -20.95
CA VAL A 361 -22.00 -16.74 -20.36
C VAL A 361 -23.43 -16.26 -20.65
N PRO A 362 -24.17 -15.67 -19.69
CA PRO A 362 -25.52 -15.20 -19.96
C PRO A 362 -25.58 -14.16 -21.08
N ARG A 363 -26.65 -14.18 -21.89
CA ARG A 363 -26.79 -13.26 -23.04
C ARG A 363 -26.68 -11.79 -22.62
N GLU A 364 -27.25 -11.41 -21.49
CA GLU A 364 -27.16 -10.04 -20.97
C GLU A 364 -25.71 -9.59 -20.73
N ILE A 365 -24.84 -10.50 -20.26
CA ILE A 365 -23.42 -10.20 -20.03
C ILE A 365 -22.68 -10.09 -21.37
N ARG A 366 -22.93 -11.00 -22.31
CA ARG A 366 -22.36 -10.91 -23.66
C ARG A 366 -22.78 -9.62 -24.36
N ASP A 367 -24.04 -9.21 -24.26
CA ASP A 367 -24.56 -7.99 -24.85
C ASP A 367 -23.88 -6.74 -24.23
N LYS A 368 -23.64 -6.74 -22.91
CA LYS A 368 -22.85 -5.69 -22.22
C LYS A 368 -21.40 -5.66 -22.69
N MET A 369 -20.79 -6.81 -22.98
CA MET A 369 -19.40 -6.89 -23.46
C MET A 369 -19.24 -6.58 -24.94
N ALA A 370 -20.26 -6.84 -25.76
CA ALA A 370 -20.22 -6.63 -27.21
C ALA A 370 -20.03 -5.17 -27.63
N VAL A 371 -20.25 -4.21 -26.73
CA VAL A 371 -19.98 -2.79 -26.99
C VAL A 371 -18.53 -2.40 -26.73
N TRP A 372 -17.73 -3.25 -26.08
CA TRP A 372 -16.35 -2.99 -25.72
C TRP A 372 -15.36 -3.79 -26.59
N GLY A 373 -14.15 -3.27 -26.69
CA GLY A 373 -12.97 -3.90 -27.27
C GLY A 373 -11.72 -3.16 -26.80
N LEU A 374 -10.53 -3.61 -27.20
CA LEU A 374 -9.28 -2.88 -26.91
C LEU A 374 -9.28 -1.52 -27.64
N ALA A 375 -8.71 -0.49 -27.02
CA ALA A 375 -8.53 0.80 -27.67
C ALA A 375 -7.50 0.70 -28.81
N ALA A 376 -7.88 1.07 -30.03
CA ALA A 376 -7.05 0.86 -31.22
C ALA A 376 -5.81 1.76 -31.29
N ASP A 377 -5.84 2.88 -30.57
CA ASP A 377 -4.78 3.89 -30.53
C ASP A 377 -3.90 3.83 -29.26
N GLU A 378 -4.15 2.86 -28.38
CA GLU A 378 -3.34 2.59 -27.18
C GLU A 378 -2.49 1.34 -27.42
N PHE A 379 -1.27 1.31 -26.85
CA PHE A 379 -0.35 0.16 -26.93
C PHE A 379 -0.18 -0.39 -28.36
N THR A 380 -0.02 0.51 -29.33
CA THR A 380 -0.09 0.21 -30.77
C THR A 380 1.03 -0.71 -31.26
N ASP A 381 2.11 -0.81 -30.50
CA ASP A 381 3.25 -1.69 -30.72
C ASP A 381 3.13 -3.04 -29.99
N ASN A 382 2.12 -3.23 -29.15
CA ASN A 382 1.86 -4.45 -28.40
C ASN A 382 0.47 -5.05 -28.66
N GLY A 383 -0.03 -4.89 -29.90
CA GLY A 383 -1.33 -5.43 -30.31
C GLY A 383 -2.51 -4.87 -29.49
N ASN A 384 -2.41 -3.61 -29.08
CA ASN A 384 -3.38 -2.91 -28.24
C ASN A 384 -3.55 -3.49 -26.83
N TRP A 385 -2.59 -4.28 -26.38
CA TRP A 385 -2.56 -4.85 -25.03
C TRP A 385 -1.56 -4.09 -24.15
N PRO A 386 -1.88 -3.80 -22.88
CA PRO A 386 -0.96 -3.11 -21.98
C PRO A 386 0.40 -3.83 -21.88
N HIS A 387 1.49 -3.07 -21.89
CA HIS A 387 2.86 -3.62 -21.82
C HIS A 387 3.24 -4.08 -20.40
N GLN A 388 2.63 -3.52 -19.35
CA GLN A 388 3.00 -3.73 -17.96
C GLN A 388 2.01 -4.66 -17.26
N LEU A 389 2.48 -5.82 -16.80
CA LEU A 389 1.74 -6.60 -15.81
C LEU A 389 1.71 -5.79 -14.51
N TYR A 390 0.55 -5.68 -13.86
CA TYR A 390 0.43 -4.95 -12.61
C TYR A 390 1.01 -5.76 -11.44
N ILE A 391 2.33 -5.63 -11.29
CA ILE A 391 3.09 -6.14 -10.15
C ILE A 391 2.71 -5.28 -8.95
N ARG A 392 1.73 -5.75 -8.17
CA ARG A 392 1.25 -5.01 -7.00
C ARG A 392 2.24 -5.07 -5.84
N GLU A 393 3.05 -6.10 -5.81
CA GLU A 393 3.96 -6.38 -4.71
C GLU A 393 4.94 -7.44 -5.17
N ALA A 394 6.23 -7.27 -4.91
CA ALA A 394 7.21 -8.32 -5.10
C ALA A 394 8.07 -8.46 -3.84
N ARG A 395 9.35 -8.07 -3.92
CA ARG A 395 10.18 -7.94 -2.73
C ARG A 395 9.86 -6.64 -2.02
N ARG A 396 9.85 -6.68 -0.68
CA ARG A 396 9.79 -5.48 0.17
C ARG A 396 11.05 -5.42 1.00
N MET A 397 11.77 -4.32 0.95
CA MET A 397 12.99 -4.14 1.76
C MET A 397 12.68 -4.32 3.25
N VAL A 398 13.64 -4.75 4.06
CA VAL A 398 13.51 -4.79 5.52
C VAL A 398 14.62 -3.94 6.13
N SER A 399 14.30 -2.68 6.42
CA SER A 399 15.27 -1.71 6.94
C SER A 399 15.22 -1.59 8.47
N ASP A 400 15.75 -0.50 9.01
CA ASP A 400 15.62 -0.09 10.41
C ASP A 400 14.21 0.43 10.75
N TYR A 401 13.43 0.79 9.73
CA TYR A 401 12.02 1.14 9.86
C TYR A 401 11.20 0.39 8.80
N VAL A 402 10.27 -0.44 9.26
CA VAL A 402 9.27 -1.09 8.41
C VAL A 402 7.96 -0.32 8.60
N VAL A 403 7.39 0.24 7.53
CA VAL A 403 6.06 0.85 7.58
C VAL A 403 5.00 -0.24 7.74
N THR A 404 4.04 -0.04 8.63
CA THR A 404 3.06 -1.04 9.07
C THR A 404 1.66 -0.45 9.11
N GLU A 405 0.65 -1.29 9.32
CA GLU A 405 -0.73 -0.87 9.58
C GLU A 405 -0.81 0.23 10.68
N LEU A 406 0.05 0.16 11.70
CA LEU A 406 0.09 1.12 12.79
C LEU A 406 0.47 2.53 12.32
N ASP A 407 1.33 2.65 11.31
CA ASP A 407 1.66 3.95 10.70
C ASP A 407 0.51 4.44 9.84
N CYS A 408 -0.06 3.55 9.01
CA CYS A 408 -1.19 3.86 8.15
C CYS A 408 -2.38 4.40 8.96
N ARG A 409 -2.65 3.80 10.13
CA ARG A 409 -3.70 4.23 11.07
C ARG A 409 -3.29 5.38 12.00
N ARG A 410 -2.04 5.84 11.91
CA ARG A 410 -1.45 6.88 12.80
C ARG A 410 -1.46 6.50 14.29
N ILE A 411 -1.43 5.21 14.60
CA ILE A 411 -1.17 4.69 15.95
C ILE A 411 0.30 4.92 16.30
N ARG A 412 1.18 4.69 15.31
CA ARG A 412 2.59 5.11 15.34
C ARG A 412 2.77 6.33 14.44
N ILE A 413 3.49 7.35 14.93
CA ILE A 413 3.77 8.57 14.17
C ILE A 413 5.23 8.60 13.76
N VAL A 414 5.46 8.76 12.46
CA VAL A 414 6.80 8.94 11.86
C VAL A 414 7.31 10.36 12.15
N GLU A 415 8.56 10.47 12.56
CA GLU A 415 9.22 11.76 12.86
C GLU A 415 10.10 12.26 11.69
N ASP A 416 10.47 11.35 10.79
CA ASP A 416 11.39 11.58 9.68
C ASP A 416 10.70 11.43 8.31
N SER A 417 9.56 12.08 8.14
CA SER A 417 8.71 11.99 6.94
C SER A 417 9.42 12.46 5.66
N VAL A 418 9.32 11.67 4.60
CA VAL A 418 9.79 12.00 3.23
C VAL A 418 8.68 11.93 2.18
N GLY A 419 7.43 11.85 2.65
CA GLY A 419 6.26 11.72 1.80
C GLY A 419 5.06 11.23 2.60
N LEU A 420 3.88 11.32 2.00
CA LEU A 420 2.64 10.86 2.60
C LEU A 420 1.93 9.85 1.70
N GLY A 421 1.41 8.79 2.31
CA GLY A 421 0.38 7.94 1.73
C GLY A 421 -1.00 8.38 2.20
N SER A 422 -2.05 7.97 1.49
CA SER A 422 -3.44 8.24 1.93
C SER A 422 -4.48 7.30 1.33
N TYR A 423 -4.04 6.36 0.49
CA TYR A 423 -4.92 5.38 -0.13
C TYR A 423 -5.27 4.27 0.85
N ASN A 424 -6.29 3.48 0.53
CA ASN A 424 -6.66 2.34 1.37
C ASN A 424 -5.47 1.39 1.55
N MET A 425 -5.39 0.74 2.71
CA MET A 425 -4.65 -0.51 2.83
C MET A 425 -5.41 -1.56 2.03
N ASP A 426 -5.08 -1.65 0.76
CA ASP A 426 -5.70 -2.59 -0.17
C ASP A 426 -4.77 -3.75 -0.51
N SER A 427 -5.29 -4.96 -0.32
CA SER A 427 -4.69 -6.19 -0.80
C SER A 427 -5.72 -6.90 -1.64
N HIS A 428 -5.34 -7.32 -2.85
CA HIS A 428 -6.20 -8.15 -3.68
C HIS A 428 -6.21 -9.60 -3.16
N ASN A 429 -7.21 -10.38 -3.59
CA ASN A 429 -7.28 -11.80 -3.23
C ASN A 429 -5.94 -12.51 -3.49
N VAL A 430 -5.50 -13.26 -2.49
CA VAL A 430 -4.22 -13.97 -2.50
C VAL A 430 -4.42 -15.40 -2.95
N GLN A 431 -5.49 -16.07 -2.48
CA GLN A 431 -5.82 -17.45 -2.84
C GLN A 431 -7.29 -17.64 -3.17
N ARG A 432 -7.56 -18.68 -3.95
CA ARG A 432 -8.89 -19.27 -4.14
C ARG A 432 -8.87 -20.72 -3.66
N TYR A 433 -9.63 -21.07 -2.64
CA TYR A 433 -9.54 -22.35 -1.95
C TYR A 433 -10.87 -23.11 -1.92
N VAL A 434 -10.81 -24.39 -1.56
CA VAL A 434 -11.99 -25.25 -1.35
C VAL A 434 -12.41 -25.17 0.11
N THR A 435 -13.63 -24.68 0.35
CA THR A 435 -14.23 -24.65 1.69
C THR A 435 -14.54 -26.07 2.20
N PRO A 436 -14.72 -26.28 3.52
CA PRO A 436 -15.14 -27.57 4.07
C PRO A 436 -16.47 -28.11 3.49
N ALA A 437 -17.30 -27.24 2.91
CA ALA A 437 -18.54 -27.61 2.24
C ALA A 437 -18.35 -28.06 0.77
N GLY A 438 -17.11 -28.10 0.25
CA GLY A 438 -16.83 -28.43 -1.15
C GLY A 438 -17.11 -27.29 -2.14
N LEU A 439 -17.19 -26.04 -1.64
CA LEU A 439 -17.46 -24.85 -2.46
C LEU A 439 -16.19 -24.01 -2.66
N ALA A 440 -16.12 -23.30 -3.78
CA ALA A 440 -15.07 -22.33 -4.06
C ALA A 440 -15.24 -21.05 -3.23
N GLN A 441 -14.15 -20.53 -2.66
CA GLN A 441 -14.12 -19.21 -2.05
C GLN A 441 -12.76 -18.53 -2.23
N ASN A 442 -12.73 -17.20 -2.20
CA ASN A 442 -11.49 -16.41 -2.21
C ASN A 442 -11.11 -15.93 -0.80
N GLU A 443 -9.82 -15.69 -0.56
CA GLU A 443 -9.30 -15.05 0.66
C GLU A 443 -8.25 -13.98 0.32
N GLY A 444 -7.97 -13.09 1.28
CA GLY A 444 -6.88 -12.13 1.20
C GLY A 444 -7.27 -10.75 0.69
N ASP A 445 -8.52 -10.55 0.22
CA ASP A 445 -8.98 -9.22 -0.19
C ASP A 445 -9.28 -8.35 1.04
N ILE A 446 -8.53 -7.26 1.16
CA ILE A 446 -8.66 -6.23 2.20
C ILE A 446 -8.75 -4.88 1.49
N GLN A 447 -9.64 -4.00 1.96
CA GLN A 447 -9.91 -2.69 1.34
C GLN A 447 -10.16 -1.64 2.43
N GLU A 448 -9.23 -1.55 3.40
CA GLU A 448 -9.46 -0.79 4.63
C GLU A 448 -8.91 0.63 4.55
N SER A 449 -9.69 1.60 5.02
CA SER A 449 -9.24 2.99 5.01
C SER A 449 -8.20 3.23 6.10
N PRO A 450 -7.10 3.96 5.80
CA PRO A 450 -6.15 4.42 6.83
C PRO A 450 -6.74 5.50 7.76
N GLY A 451 -7.96 5.99 7.52
CA GLY A 451 -8.55 7.09 8.30
C GLY A 451 -8.02 8.48 7.93
N GLY A 452 -7.16 8.57 6.91
CA GLY A 452 -6.59 9.82 6.41
C GLY A 452 -5.21 9.60 5.80
N ALA A 453 -4.50 10.70 5.50
CA ALA A 453 -3.12 10.61 5.07
C ALA A 453 -2.19 10.15 6.20
N TYR A 454 -1.10 9.45 5.93
CA TYR A 454 -0.12 9.05 6.93
C TYR A 454 1.29 9.37 6.44
N LEU A 455 2.23 9.49 7.36
CA LEU A 455 3.62 9.85 7.10
C LEU A 455 4.43 8.61 6.72
N ILE A 456 5.39 8.76 5.81
CA ILE A 456 6.30 7.69 5.36
C ILE A 456 7.72 8.06 5.77
N SER A 457 8.39 7.19 6.53
CA SER A 457 9.72 7.43 7.10
C SER A 457 10.82 7.42 6.04
N TYR A 458 11.82 8.29 6.18
CA TYR A 458 13.05 8.23 5.38
C TYR A 458 13.73 6.86 5.49
N ARG A 459 13.75 6.28 6.68
CA ARG A 459 14.38 4.98 6.94
C ARG A 459 13.73 3.83 6.17
N SER A 460 12.49 3.98 5.68
CA SER A 460 11.85 2.93 4.87
C SER A 460 12.27 2.94 3.39
N ILE A 461 12.99 3.95 2.91
CA ILE A 461 13.47 4.04 1.51
C ILE A 461 14.99 3.85 1.36
N VAL A 462 15.68 3.53 2.45
CA VAL A 462 17.13 3.19 2.46
C VAL A 462 17.37 1.82 3.11
N PRO A 463 18.40 1.06 2.68
CA PRO A 463 18.81 -0.18 3.34
C PRO A 463 19.16 0.01 4.81
N ARG A 464 19.13 -1.07 5.59
CA ARG A 464 19.52 -1.03 7.00
C ARG A 464 20.96 -0.53 7.14
N LYS A 465 21.25 0.20 8.22
CA LYS A 465 22.64 0.61 8.50
C LYS A 465 23.57 -0.62 8.57
N GLY A 466 24.65 -0.58 7.80
CA GLY A 466 25.62 -1.68 7.67
C GLY A 466 25.37 -2.62 6.49
N GLU A 467 24.30 -2.42 5.71
CA GLU A 467 24.12 -3.09 4.41
C GLU A 467 24.76 -2.24 3.28
N THR A 468 24.01 -1.91 2.23
CA THR A 468 24.52 -1.10 1.12
C THR A 468 24.41 0.39 1.42
N GLU A 469 25.56 1.09 1.41
CA GLU A 469 25.63 2.50 1.85
C GLU A 469 25.21 3.54 0.80
N ASN A 470 25.15 3.16 -0.47
CA ASN A 470 24.93 4.09 -1.58
C ASN A 470 23.76 3.69 -2.50
N LEU A 471 22.78 2.97 -1.94
CA LEU A 471 21.58 2.51 -2.64
C LEU A 471 20.32 3.08 -1.96
N LEU A 472 19.35 3.53 -2.76
CA LEU A 472 18.00 3.86 -2.29
C LEU A 472 16.94 3.06 -3.03
N VAL A 473 15.83 2.78 -2.36
CA VAL A 473 14.78 1.87 -2.85
C VAL A 473 13.40 2.53 -2.67
N PRO A 474 12.98 3.43 -3.58
CA PRO A 474 11.72 4.17 -3.46
C PRO A 474 10.46 3.38 -3.84
N VAL A 475 10.59 2.22 -4.49
CA VAL A 475 9.44 1.40 -4.95
C VAL A 475 9.26 0.16 -4.07
N CYS A 476 10.29 -0.68 -3.96
CA CYS A 476 10.31 -1.86 -3.09
C CYS A 476 10.61 -1.48 -1.62
N VAL A 477 9.95 -0.42 -1.15
CA VAL A 477 10.18 0.21 0.16
C VAL A 477 10.00 -0.77 1.31
N SER A 478 10.53 -0.41 2.48
CA SER A 478 10.38 -1.20 3.67
C SER A 478 9.00 -1.05 4.30
N ALA A 479 8.17 -2.05 4.07
CA ALA A 479 6.80 -2.11 4.58
C ALA A 479 6.35 -3.56 4.80
N SER A 480 5.40 -3.75 5.72
CA SER A 480 4.61 -4.98 5.80
C SER A 480 3.75 -5.14 4.55
N HIS A 481 3.30 -6.36 4.26
CA HIS A 481 2.41 -6.63 3.12
C HIS A 481 1.19 -5.70 3.10
N ILE A 482 0.50 -5.55 4.24
CA ILE A 482 -0.72 -4.74 4.29
C ILE A 482 -0.45 -3.23 4.13
N ALA A 483 0.60 -2.71 4.76
CA ALA A 483 0.97 -1.31 4.62
C ALA A 483 1.45 -0.98 3.19
N TYR A 484 2.16 -1.92 2.56
CA TYR A 484 2.58 -1.80 1.17
C TYR A 484 1.40 -1.62 0.22
N GLY A 485 0.27 -2.30 0.51
CA GLY A 485 -1.01 -2.10 -0.18
C GLY A 485 -1.38 -0.62 -0.33
N SER A 486 -1.18 0.17 0.72
CA SER A 486 -1.46 1.60 0.70
C SER A 486 -0.35 2.46 0.08
N ILE A 487 0.93 2.10 0.29
CA ILE A 487 2.09 2.92 -0.13
C ILE A 487 2.36 2.80 -1.63
N ARG A 488 2.05 1.66 -2.24
CA ARG A 488 2.44 1.28 -3.62
C ARG A 488 1.78 2.08 -4.76
N MET A 489 1.15 3.20 -4.45
CA MET A 489 0.45 4.03 -5.43
C MET A 489 1.45 4.85 -6.24
N GLU A 490 1.27 4.93 -7.56
CA GLU A 490 2.15 5.67 -8.47
C GLU A 490 2.44 7.13 -8.05
N PRO A 491 1.47 7.93 -7.56
CA PRO A 491 1.76 9.25 -7.00
C PRO A 491 2.76 9.23 -5.84
N VAL A 492 2.66 8.23 -4.98
CA VAL A 492 3.52 8.06 -3.80
C VAL A 492 4.90 7.59 -4.24
N PHE A 493 5.00 6.68 -5.19
CA PHE A 493 6.27 6.29 -5.80
C PHE A 493 7.01 7.47 -6.44
N MET A 494 6.32 8.38 -7.13
CA MET A 494 6.93 9.63 -7.62
C MET A 494 7.46 10.52 -6.47
N ILE A 495 6.70 10.65 -5.38
CA ILE A 495 7.12 11.39 -4.17
C ILE A 495 8.38 10.76 -3.59
N LEU A 496 8.37 9.45 -3.35
CA LEU A 496 9.49 8.72 -2.76
C LEU A 496 10.71 8.70 -3.69
N GLY A 497 10.52 8.66 -5.02
CA GLY A 497 11.59 8.79 -6.01
C GLY A 497 12.28 10.15 -5.94
N GLN A 498 11.51 11.24 -5.86
CA GLN A 498 12.06 12.59 -5.64
C GLN A 498 12.82 12.69 -4.31
N SER A 499 12.27 12.10 -3.24
CA SER A 499 12.90 12.11 -1.92
C SER A 499 14.20 11.32 -1.90
N ALA A 500 14.20 10.14 -2.51
CA ALA A 500 15.38 9.31 -2.67
C ALA A 500 16.48 10.04 -3.46
N ALA A 501 16.14 10.68 -4.58
CA ALA A 501 17.09 11.48 -5.35
C ALA A 501 17.73 12.60 -4.52
N THR A 502 16.92 13.33 -3.76
CA THR A 502 17.41 14.41 -2.90
C THR A 502 18.38 13.90 -1.84
N ALA A 503 18.02 12.81 -1.17
CA ALA A 503 18.88 12.19 -0.17
C ALA A 503 20.18 11.62 -0.78
N ALA A 504 20.11 11.03 -1.97
CA ALA A 504 21.29 10.55 -2.70
C ALA A 504 22.29 11.68 -2.95
N ILE A 505 21.82 12.86 -3.35
CA ILE A 505 22.69 14.02 -3.59
C ILE A 505 23.26 14.58 -2.28
N LEU A 506 22.45 14.70 -1.23
CA LEU A 506 22.95 15.16 0.07
C LEU A 506 24.02 14.21 0.63
N ALA A 507 23.82 12.90 0.50
CA ALA A 507 24.81 11.89 0.89
C ALA A 507 26.08 11.99 0.03
N LEU A 508 25.93 12.26 -1.27
CA LEU A 508 27.03 12.36 -2.23
C LEU A 508 27.92 13.55 -1.94
N ASP A 509 27.31 14.72 -1.72
CA ASP A 509 28.00 15.98 -1.46
C ASP A 509 28.68 15.99 -0.09
N SER A 510 28.11 15.27 0.88
CA SER A 510 28.65 15.13 2.23
C SER A 510 29.60 13.94 2.38
N GLU A 511 29.78 13.13 1.33
CA GLU A 511 30.60 11.91 1.32
C GLU A 511 30.25 10.91 2.44
N ILE A 512 28.95 10.69 2.68
CA ILE A 512 28.41 9.79 3.71
C ILE A 512 27.58 8.66 3.10
N GLY A 513 27.22 7.67 3.92
CA GLY A 513 26.19 6.69 3.58
C GLY A 513 24.80 7.33 3.55
N VAL A 514 23.90 6.79 2.75
CA VAL A 514 22.51 7.29 2.68
C VAL A 514 21.83 7.19 4.06
N GLN A 515 22.20 6.21 4.88
CA GLN A 515 21.66 6.05 6.23
C GLN A 515 22.05 7.18 7.20
N ASP A 516 23.07 7.97 6.87
CA ASP A 516 23.62 9.02 7.74
C ASP A 516 23.22 10.44 7.30
N VAL A 517 22.33 10.58 6.30
CA VAL A 517 21.82 11.88 5.85
C VAL A 517 21.11 12.60 7.00
N ASP A 518 21.49 13.85 7.26
CA ASP A 518 20.82 14.70 8.24
C ASP A 518 19.38 15.00 7.77
N TYR A 519 18.42 14.47 8.52
CA TYR A 519 17.00 14.63 8.21
C TYR A 519 16.56 16.11 8.19
N ALA A 520 17.14 16.98 9.02
CA ALA A 520 16.76 18.40 9.02
C ALA A 520 17.11 19.08 7.68
N LEU A 521 18.28 18.73 7.11
CA LEU A 521 18.70 19.21 5.80
C LEU A 521 17.83 18.62 4.68
N LEU A 522 17.56 17.32 4.73
CA LEU A 522 16.67 16.64 3.78
C LEU A 522 15.28 17.26 3.80
N ARG A 523 14.66 17.37 4.97
CA ARG A 523 13.34 17.98 5.16
C ARG A 523 13.28 19.40 4.60
N SER A 524 14.28 20.23 4.93
CA SER A 524 14.34 21.61 4.42
C SER A 524 14.34 21.65 2.90
N ARG A 525 15.15 20.78 2.27
CA ARG A 525 15.25 20.73 0.81
C ARG A 525 13.95 20.22 0.15
N LEU A 526 13.36 19.17 0.69
CA LEU A 526 12.12 18.59 0.16
C LEU A 526 10.95 19.58 0.23
N LEU A 527 10.85 20.38 1.31
CA LEU A 527 9.85 21.45 1.41
C LEU A 527 10.10 22.57 0.39
N GLU A 528 11.36 22.94 0.14
CA GLU A 528 11.72 23.91 -0.90
C GLU A 528 11.31 23.42 -2.30
N ASP A 529 11.46 22.11 -2.55
CA ASP A 529 11.02 21.46 -3.79
C ASP A 529 9.51 21.13 -3.81
N GLY A 530 8.74 21.67 -2.85
CA GLY A 530 7.27 21.60 -2.85
C GLY A 530 6.68 20.28 -2.40
N GLN A 531 7.43 19.39 -1.73
CA GLN A 531 6.86 18.21 -1.10
C GLN A 531 5.99 18.57 0.09
N VAL A 532 5.00 17.72 0.34
CA VAL A 532 4.20 17.74 1.58
C VAL A 532 4.80 16.69 2.49
N LEU A 533 5.22 17.11 3.69
CA LEU A 533 5.88 16.24 4.68
C LEU A 533 5.15 16.17 6.01
N ASP A 534 4.23 17.10 6.25
CA ASP A 534 3.44 17.17 7.47
C ASP A 534 2.01 16.72 7.15
N LEU A 535 1.35 16.08 8.13
CA LEU A 535 -0.07 15.77 8.00
C LEU A 535 -0.85 17.08 7.80
N PRO A 536 -1.84 17.12 6.90
CA PRO A 536 -2.72 18.27 6.82
C PRO A 536 -3.38 18.47 8.18
N ASP A 537 -3.55 19.73 8.60
CA ASP A 537 -4.32 20.06 9.80
C ASP A 537 -5.62 19.27 9.75
N ALA A 538 -5.81 18.38 10.73
CA ALA A 538 -6.99 17.55 10.75
C ALA A 538 -8.21 18.48 10.79
N PRO A 539 -9.15 18.43 9.84
CA PRO A 539 -10.50 18.84 10.18
C PRO A 539 -10.88 17.97 11.40
N PRO A 540 -11.40 18.54 12.49
CA PRO A 540 -11.82 17.73 13.63
C PRO A 540 -12.73 16.63 13.10
N SER A 541 -12.36 15.37 13.33
CA SER A 541 -13.31 14.30 13.05
C SER A 541 -14.41 14.43 14.09
N ASP A 542 -15.60 14.86 13.67
CA ASP A 542 -16.79 14.86 14.54
C ASP A 542 -17.19 13.44 14.98
N LYS A 543 -16.47 12.39 14.54
CA LYS A 543 -16.77 10.97 14.80
C LYS A 543 -15.82 10.28 15.79
N THR A 544 -14.60 10.76 16.01
CA THR A 544 -13.64 10.10 16.94
C THR A 544 -13.17 11.06 18.02
N ILE A 545 -12.86 10.51 19.19
CA ILE A 545 -12.32 11.21 20.34
C ILE A 545 -11.00 10.54 20.71
N MET A 546 -9.93 11.33 20.67
CA MET A 546 -8.59 10.84 21.00
C MET A 546 -8.46 10.68 22.51
N THR A 547 -8.23 9.46 22.99
CA THR A 547 -8.14 9.16 24.43
C THR A 547 -7.01 9.93 25.10
N ALA A 548 -5.91 10.18 24.37
CA ALA A 548 -4.78 11.01 24.79
C ALA A 548 -5.16 12.46 25.13
N THR A 549 -6.33 12.95 24.67
CA THR A 549 -6.81 14.31 24.99
C THR A 549 -7.71 14.36 26.22
N LEU A 550 -8.08 13.21 26.76
CA LEU A 550 -9.03 13.10 27.87
C LEU A 550 -8.31 13.17 29.22
N ALA A 551 -8.99 13.73 30.22
CA ALA A 551 -8.50 13.74 31.58
C ALA A 551 -8.64 12.35 32.25
N GLY A 552 -7.80 12.09 33.26
CA GLY A 552 -7.79 10.83 33.99
C GLY A 552 -7.02 9.73 33.27
N HIS A 553 -7.20 8.49 33.72
CA HIS A 553 -6.62 7.32 33.07
C HIS A 553 -7.65 6.72 32.12
N VAL A 554 -7.30 6.54 30.86
CA VAL A 554 -8.19 5.94 29.85
C VAL A 554 -7.53 4.68 29.32
N VAL A 555 -8.29 3.59 29.24
CA VAL A 555 -7.88 2.32 28.66
C VAL A 555 -8.77 2.07 27.44
N ASP A 556 -8.17 2.03 26.25
CA ASP A 556 -8.87 1.78 25.00
C ASP A 556 -9.10 0.27 24.77
N ASN A 557 -10.02 -0.09 23.86
CA ASN A 557 -10.30 -1.50 23.54
C ASN A 557 -9.10 -2.23 22.94
N VAL A 558 -8.15 -1.54 22.32
CA VAL A 558 -6.92 -2.19 21.80
C VAL A 558 -6.03 -2.73 22.92
N ASP A 559 -6.15 -2.19 24.13
CA ASP A 559 -5.40 -2.61 25.31
C ASP A 559 -6.21 -3.56 26.23
N ALA A 560 -7.42 -3.94 25.83
CA ALA A 560 -8.32 -4.76 26.62
C ALA A 560 -8.16 -6.27 26.34
N GLU A 561 -8.43 -7.10 27.36
CA GLU A 561 -8.49 -8.55 27.21
C GLU A 561 -9.88 -8.98 26.71
N LEU A 562 -9.93 -9.75 25.63
CA LEU A 562 -11.17 -10.19 24.99
C LEU A 562 -11.47 -11.67 25.30
N ALA A 563 -12.69 -11.93 25.77
CA ALA A 563 -13.27 -13.27 25.79
C ALA A 563 -14.30 -13.40 24.67
N GLY A 564 -14.09 -14.40 23.79
CA GLY A 564 -14.91 -14.64 22.61
C GLY A 564 -14.63 -13.67 21.45
N VAL A 565 -15.32 -13.88 20.31
CA VAL A 565 -15.08 -13.10 19.09
C VAL A 565 -15.84 -11.77 19.14
N TRP A 566 -15.08 -10.67 19.04
CA TRP A 566 -15.55 -9.30 18.89
C TRP A 566 -15.09 -8.75 17.54
N LEU A 567 -15.93 -7.94 16.90
CA LEU A 567 -15.64 -7.38 15.58
C LEU A 567 -15.40 -5.86 15.71
N PRO A 568 -14.34 -5.31 15.09
CA PRO A 568 -14.10 -3.88 15.06
C PRO A 568 -15.06 -3.17 14.11
N SER A 569 -15.39 -1.91 14.39
CA SER A 569 -16.23 -1.10 13.52
C SER A 569 -16.02 0.41 13.73
N THR A 570 -16.20 1.17 12.65
CA THR A 570 -16.20 2.64 12.64
C THR A 570 -17.52 3.20 12.09
N ALA A 571 -18.52 2.34 11.91
CA ALA A 571 -19.75 2.65 11.19
C ALA A 571 -20.63 3.69 11.89
N THR A 572 -20.64 3.68 13.22
CA THR A 572 -21.37 4.65 14.05
C THR A 572 -20.39 5.69 14.58
N ALA A 573 -20.73 6.98 14.50
CA ALA A 573 -19.92 8.06 15.03
C ALA A 573 -19.83 8.01 16.56
N TYR A 574 -18.79 8.67 17.10
CA TYR A 574 -18.39 8.73 18.51
C TYR A 574 -17.83 7.40 19.00
N TYR A 575 -16.52 7.25 18.84
CA TYR A 575 -15.70 6.17 19.40
C TYR A 575 -14.32 6.71 19.78
N ALA A 576 -13.65 5.98 20.67
CA ALA A 576 -12.31 6.25 21.11
C ALA A 576 -11.31 5.85 20.02
N ASP A 577 -10.33 6.72 19.80
CA ASP A 577 -9.19 6.49 18.91
C ASP A 577 -9.58 5.90 17.53
N ALA A 578 -9.31 4.62 17.29
CA ALA A 578 -9.36 4.00 15.97
C ALA A 578 -10.71 3.36 15.61
N PHE A 579 -11.35 2.62 16.52
CA PHE A 579 -12.59 1.87 16.29
C PHE A 579 -13.16 1.34 17.61
N TYR A 580 -14.48 1.08 17.63
CA TYR A 580 -15.12 0.36 18.73
C TYR A 580 -15.30 -1.14 18.39
N LEU A 581 -15.44 -1.98 19.40
CA LEU A 581 -15.77 -3.40 19.27
C LEU A 581 -17.27 -3.66 19.39
N HIS A 582 -17.78 -4.68 18.70
CA HIS A 582 -19.13 -5.20 18.93
C HIS A 582 -19.23 -6.72 18.95
N ASP A 583 -20.19 -7.23 19.70
CA ASP A 583 -20.40 -8.67 19.89
C ASP A 583 -21.11 -9.37 18.71
N ASN A 584 -21.45 -8.61 17.67
CA ASN A 584 -22.25 -9.04 16.52
C ASN A 584 -23.68 -9.49 16.88
N ASN A 585 -24.16 -9.08 18.06
CA ASN A 585 -25.42 -9.55 18.63
C ASN A 585 -25.53 -11.09 18.73
N ASP A 586 -24.41 -11.75 19.00
CA ASP A 586 -24.30 -13.21 19.07
C ASP A 586 -23.44 -13.65 20.26
N GLY A 587 -23.53 -14.92 20.67
CA GLY A 587 -22.75 -15.49 21.78
C GLY A 587 -23.07 -14.85 23.14
N LYS A 588 -24.35 -14.53 23.38
CA LYS A 588 -24.80 -13.87 24.62
C LYS A 588 -24.41 -14.68 25.86
N GLY A 589 -23.73 -14.02 26.80
CA GLY A 589 -23.23 -14.62 28.03
C GLY A 589 -21.94 -15.42 27.88
N GLN A 590 -21.36 -15.48 26.69
CA GLN A 590 -20.09 -16.16 26.41
C GLN A 590 -18.97 -15.18 26.04
N LYS A 591 -19.28 -13.87 25.95
CA LYS A 591 -18.35 -12.84 25.50
C LYS A 591 -18.19 -11.75 26.56
N SER A 592 -16.98 -11.22 26.67
CA SER A 592 -16.68 -10.04 27.47
C SER A 592 -15.45 -9.29 26.97
N VAL A 593 -15.35 -8.01 27.32
CA VAL A 593 -14.15 -7.17 27.17
C VAL A 593 -13.73 -6.70 28.55
N ARG A 594 -12.49 -6.95 28.93
CA ARG A 594 -11.93 -6.66 30.24
C ARG A 594 -10.84 -5.59 30.11
N PHE A 595 -11.07 -4.47 30.78
CA PHE A 595 -10.15 -3.34 30.86
C PHE A 595 -9.48 -3.33 32.23
N GLU A 596 -8.15 -3.20 32.24
CA GLU A 596 -7.36 -3.14 33.48
C GLU A 596 -6.52 -1.86 33.51
N ALA A 597 -6.45 -1.21 34.68
CA ALA A 597 -5.61 -0.05 34.91
C ALA A 597 -4.94 -0.11 36.29
N GLU A 598 -3.69 0.31 36.35
CA GLU A 598 -3.00 0.59 37.61
C GLU A 598 -3.33 2.03 38.04
N LEU A 599 -4.06 2.18 39.13
CA LEU A 599 -4.53 3.48 39.64
C LEU A 599 -3.90 3.81 41.00
N ALA A 600 -3.70 5.09 41.25
CA ALA A 600 -3.37 5.56 42.59
C ALA A 600 -4.55 5.35 43.56
N VAL A 601 -4.27 5.35 44.86
CA VAL A 601 -5.32 5.32 45.90
C VAL A 601 -6.19 6.55 45.76
N GLY A 602 -7.51 6.37 45.62
CA GLY A 602 -8.43 7.50 45.50
C GLY A 602 -9.86 7.11 45.12
N GLU A 603 -10.73 8.12 45.05
CA GLU A 603 -12.06 8.00 44.47
C GLU A 603 -12.05 8.43 43.01
N TYR A 604 -12.61 7.59 42.16
CA TYR A 604 -12.66 7.80 40.72
C TYR A 604 -14.11 7.70 40.25
N GLU A 605 -14.51 8.62 39.38
CA GLU A 605 -15.65 8.39 38.51
C GLU A 605 -15.23 7.44 37.40
N VAL A 606 -15.92 6.29 37.31
CA VAL A 606 -15.67 5.30 36.26
C VAL A 606 -16.70 5.51 35.16
N ARG A 607 -16.21 5.64 33.93
CA ARG A 607 -17.05 5.82 32.75
C ARG A 607 -16.70 4.79 31.68
N VAL A 608 -17.70 4.33 30.95
CA VAL A 608 -17.52 3.42 29.81
C VAL A 608 -17.92 4.12 28.53
N ALA A 609 -17.13 3.93 27.47
CA ALA A 609 -17.39 4.48 26.16
C ALA A 609 -18.16 3.48 25.27
N TYR A 610 -19.09 4.01 24.48
CA TYR A 610 -19.79 3.25 23.44
C TYR A 610 -20.47 4.17 22.42
N SER A 611 -20.56 3.70 21.17
CA SER A 611 -21.36 4.36 20.12
C SER A 611 -22.84 3.96 20.19
N ALA A 612 -23.70 4.91 20.55
CA ALA A 612 -25.13 4.67 20.71
C ALA A 612 -25.86 4.48 19.37
N HIS A 613 -26.76 3.49 19.32
CA HIS A 613 -27.61 3.25 18.15
C HIS A 613 -28.89 2.48 18.54
N SER A 614 -29.94 2.55 17.71
CA SER A 614 -31.25 1.94 18.00
C SER A 614 -31.24 0.41 18.11
N ASN A 615 -30.23 -0.25 17.55
CA ASN A 615 -30.06 -1.71 17.59
C ASN A 615 -29.17 -2.21 18.75
N ARG A 616 -28.66 -1.31 19.61
CA ARG A 616 -27.83 -1.73 20.76
C ARG A 616 -28.67 -2.33 21.88
N ALA A 617 -28.02 -3.03 22.79
CA ALA A 617 -28.66 -3.55 23.98
C ALA A 617 -29.05 -2.42 24.94
N THR A 618 -30.18 -2.59 25.63
CA THR A 618 -30.68 -1.66 26.64
C THR A 618 -30.18 -1.96 28.05
N ASN A 619 -29.50 -3.11 28.22
CA ASN A 619 -29.20 -3.71 29.51
C ASN A 619 -27.80 -4.36 29.53
N VAL A 620 -26.79 -3.70 28.97
CA VAL A 620 -25.40 -4.22 28.94
C VAL A 620 -24.84 -4.29 30.36
N PRO A 621 -24.46 -5.47 30.88
CA PRO A 621 -23.82 -5.58 32.18
C PRO A 621 -22.37 -5.08 32.13
N VAL A 622 -22.07 -4.08 32.96
CA VAL A 622 -20.73 -3.56 33.21
C VAL A 622 -20.37 -3.85 34.66
N THR A 623 -19.37 -4.70 34.88
CA THR A 623 -18.89 -5.06 36.22
C THR A 623 -17.61 -4.30 36.53
N ILE A 624 -17.57 -3.64 37.69
CA ILE A 624 -16.44 -2.87 38.19
C ILE A 624 -15.92 -3.58 39.44
N VAL A 625 -14.63 -3.94 39.46
CA VAL A 625 -13.95 -4.44 40.65
C VAL A 625 -13.26 -3.25 41.33
N HIS A 626 -13.63 -2.97 42.56
CA HIS A 626 -13.16 -1.82 43.35
C HIS A 626 -12.86 -2.23 44.79
N ALA A 627 -12.35 -1.30 45.62
CA ALA A 627 -11.84 -1.60 46.97
C ALA A 627 -12.90 -2.18 47.94
N GLU A 628 -14.19 -2.06 47.63
CA GLU A 628 -15.30 -2.58 48.46
C GLU A 628 -15.88 -3.89 47.91
N GLY A 629 -15.35 -4.42 46.80
CA GLY A 629 -15.82 -5.63 46.14
C GLY A 629 -16.14 -5.41 44.67
N GLU A 630 -17.17 -6.09 44.17
CA GLU A 630 -17.60 -5.99 42.78
C GLU A 630 -19.02 -5.38 42.69
N THR A 631 -19.20 -4.43 41.77
CA THR A 631 -20.49 -3.84 41.45
C THR A 631 -20.81 -4.01 39.98
N THR A 632 -22.01 -4.47 39.64
CA THR A 632 -22.49 -4.54 38.26
C THR A 632 -23.59 -3.51 37.99
N VAL A 633 -23.41 -2.73 36.94
CA VAL A 633 -24.36 -1.71 36.46
C VAL A 633 -24.86 -2.10 35.07
N LEU A 634 -26.17 -1.97 34.84
CA LEU A 634 -26.76 -2.19 33.52
C LEU A 634 -26.78 -0.88 32.73
N VAL A 635 -26.12 -0.87 31.56
CA VAL A 635 -25.97 0.30 30.70
C VAL A 635 -26.88 0.18 29.48
N ASN A 636 -27.64 1.23 29.19
CA ASN A 636 -28.50 1.31 28.00
C ASN A 636 -27.74 1.95 26.84
N GLN A 637 -27.20 1.12 25.95
CA GLN A 637 -26.41 1.59 24.82
C GLN A 637 -27.23 2.13 23.64
N ARG A 638 -28.56 2.18 23.75
CA ARG A 638 -29.38 2.95 22.79
C ARG A 638 -29.38 4.44 23.09
N GLN A 639 -29.01 4.82 24.31
CA GLN A 639 -28.98 6.21 24.74
C GLN A 639 -27.59 6.78 24.51
N ALA A 640 -27.53 7.94 23.86
CA ALA A 640 -26.28 8.65 23.65
C ALA A 640 -25.65 8.99 25.02
N PRO A 641 -24.36 8.67 25.22
CA PRO A 641 -23.63 9.05 26.42
C PRO A 641 -23.57 10.57 26.59
N VAL A 642 -23.48 11.04 27.84
CA VAL A 642 -23.55 12.47 28.17
C VAL A 642 -22.18 13.16 28.06
N HIS A 643 -21.09 12.45 28.40
CA HIS A 643 -19.75 13.04 28.41
C HIS A 643 -19.11 12.85 27.03
N ASP A 644 -18.83 13.98 26.38
CA ASP A 644 -18.23 14.05 25.04
C ASP A 644 -19.01 13.27 23.96
N LYS A 645 -20.29 12.96 24.22
CA LYS A 645 -21.14 12.06 23.41
C LYS A 645 -20.63 10.62 23.31
N LEU A 646 -19.67 10.24 24.16
CA LEU A 646 -18.99 8.95 24.12
C LEU A 646 -19.00 8.21 25.46
N PHE A 647 -18.80 8.90 26.58
CA PHE A 647 -18.66 8.27 27.89
C PHE A 647 -19.93 8.35 28.73
N ALA A 648 -20.36 7.20 29.26
CA ALA A 648 -21.44 7.06 30.22
C ALA A 648 -20.86 6.71 31.60
N SER A 649 -21.23 7.48 32.61
CA SER A 649 -20.85 7.21 34.00
C SER A 649 -21.53 5.93 34.50
N VAL A 650 -20.73 5.02 35.06
CA VAL A 650 -21.24 3.81 35.74
C VAL A 650 -21.14 3.94 37.26
N GLY A 651 -20.63 5.06 37.76
CA GLY A 651 -20.62 5.41 39.18
C GLY A 651 -19.28 5.92 39.66
N THR A 652 -19.23 6.21 40.96
CA THR A 652 -18.00 6.58 41.66
C THR A 652 -17.57 5.41 42.53
N PHE A 653 -16.30 5.05 42.43
CA PHE A 653 -15.72 3.92 43.14
C PHE A 653 -14.37 4.31 43.75
N ARG A 654 -14.07 3.73 44.91
CA ARG A 654 -12.78 3.86 45.58
C ARG A 654 -11.84 2.74 45.13
N PHE A 655 -10.61 3.11 44.79
CA PHE A 655 -9.51 2.20 44.51
C PHE A 655 -8.39 2.42 45.53
N ASP A 656 -7.75 1.34 45.96
CA ASP A 656 -6.78 1.29 47.06
C ASP A 656 -5.35 0.99 46.61
N GLY A 657 -5.09 1.00 45.29
CA GLY A 657 -3.75 0.92 44.69
C GLY A 657 -2.99 -0.38 44.93
N GLY A 658 -3.60 -1.37 45.60
CA GLY A 658 -3.02 -2.69 45.88
C GLY A 658 -3.48 -3.80 44.94
N GLN A 659 -4.47 -3.52 44.08
CA GLN A 659 -4.99 -4.39 43.03
C GLN A 659 -5.32 -3.54 41.80
N ALA A 660 -5.16 -4.11 40.60
CA ALA A 660 -5.55 -3.44 39.36
C ALA A 660 -7.04 -3.08 39.37
N ALA A 661 -7.38 -1.88 38.91
CA ALA A 661 -8.75 -1.46 38.68
C ALA A 661 -9.28 -2.17 37.45
N VAL A 662 -10.40 -2.87 37.58
CA VAL A 662 -10.93 -3.74 36.52
C VAL A 662 -12.34 -3.32 36.16
N VAL A 663 -12.60 -3.18 34.87
CA VAL A 663 -13.95 -3.02 34.32
C VAL A 663 -14.19 -4.07 33.25
N VAL A 664 -15.31 -4.80 33.36
CA VAL A 664 -15.70 -5.86 32.41
C VAL A 664 -17.04 -5.52 31.77
N ILE A 665 -17.06 -5.39 30.44
CA ILE A 665 -18.28 -5.26 29.64
C ILE A 665 -18.68 -6.65 29.17
N GLY A 666 -19.82 -7.17 29.64
CA GLY A 666 -20.29 -8.53 29.33
C GLY A 666 -21.50 -8.55 28.39
N THR A 667 -21.80 -9.72 27.84
CA THR A 667 -22.97 -9.91 26.94
C THR A 667 -24.12 -10.71 27.56
N ALA A 668 -23.99 -11.12 28.83
CA ALA A 668 -24.99 -11.96 29.51
C ALA A 668 -26.36 -11.28 29.61
N GLY A 669 -27.40 -11.94 29.09
CA GLY A 669 -28.79 -11.47 29.18
C GLY A 669 -29.13 -10.23 28.33
N THR A 670 -28.23 -9.81 27.43
CA THR A 670 -28.41 -8.60 26.62
C THR A 670 -29.43 -8.77 25.49
N ASP A 671 -30.20 -7.71 25.19
CA ASP A 671 -31.32 -7.70 24.22
C ASP A 671 -31.00 -7.08 22.84
N GLY A 672 -29.72 -6.83 22.56
CA GLY A 672 -29.25 -6.24 21.31
C GLY A 672 -27.73 -6.23 21.22
N TYR A 673 -27.14 -5.52 20.24
CA TYR A 673 -25.69 -5.44 20.10
C TYR A 673 -25.03 -4.83 21.34
N VAL A 674 -23.94 -5.43 21.80
CA VAL A 674 -23.09 -4.88 22.86
C VAL A 674 -21.87 -4.24 22.22
N ILE A 675 -21.60 -3.00 22.60
CA ILE A 675 -20.43 -2.22 22.19
C ILE A 675 -19.46 -2.12 23.36
N ALA A 676 -18.17 -2.27 23.07
CA ALA A 676 -17.08 -1.99 24.00
C ALA A 676 -16.05 -1.13 23.27
N ASP A 677 -15.66 -0.03 23.88
CA ASP A 677 -14.78 0.97 23.26
C ASP A 677 -13.65 1.28 24.27
N ALA A 678 -13.76 2.33 25.07
CA ALA A 678 -12.81 2.64 26.14
C ALA A 678 -13.42 2.65 27.55
N VAL A 679 -12.56 2.65 28.58
CA VAL A 679 -12.92 2.92 29.98
C VAL A 679 -12.10 4.09 30.49
N GLN A 680 -12.77 5.07 31.11
CA GLN A 680 -12.13 6.24 31.73
C GLN A 680 -12.28 6.17 33.25
N PHE A 681 -11.15 6.26 33.95
CA PHE A 681 -11.05 6.43 35.40
C PHE A 681 -10.66 7.89 35.68
N LEU A 682 -11.64 8.71 36.04
CA LEU A 682 -11.45 10.14 36.30
C LEU A 682 -11.37 10.40 37.82
N PRO A 683 -10.21 10.84 38.36
CA PRO A 683 -10.08 11.09 39.80
C PRO A 683 -10.96 12.26 40.25
N LEU A 684 -11.69 12.10 41.36
CA LEU A 684 -12.56 13.14 41.92
C LEU A 684 -11.82 14.21 42.73
N ALA A 685 -10.59 13.92 43.15
CA ALA A 685 -9.68 14.87 43.77
C ALA A 685 -8.36 14.88 42.99
N ALA A 686 -7.77 16.06 42.78
CA ALA A 686 -6.44 16.16 42.18
C ALA A 686 -5.43 15.38 43.06
N PRO A 687 -4.54 14.57 42.49
CA PRO A 687 -3.52 13.88 43.28
C PRO A 687 -2.71 14.91 44.06
N GLU A 688 -2.56 14.70 45.38
CA GLU A 688 -1.67 15.52 46.20
C GLU A 688 -0.25 15.40 45.61
N VAL A 689 0.26 16.50 45.08
CA VAL A 689 1.65 16.57 44.61
C VAL A 689 2.55 16.51 45.84
N GLU A 690 3.11 15.34 46.13
CA GLU A 690 4.19 15.18 47.10
C GLU A 690 5.37 16.06 46.65
N THR A 691 5.49 17.23 47.27
CA THR A 691 6.57 18.16 46.99
C THR A 691 7.83 17.64 47.67
N THR A 692 8.53 16.73 47.00
CA THR A 692 9.85 16.29 47.45
C THR A 692 10.82 17.45 47.24
N MET A 693 11.08 18.25 48.29
CA MET A 693 12.13 19.26 48.27
C MET A 693 13.50 18.58 48.10
N LEU A 694 14.01 18.55 46.87
CA LEU A 694 15.43 18.38 46.60
C LEU A 694 16.14 19.69 46.97
N SER A 695 16.78 19.71 48.14
CA SER A 695 17.76 20.73 48.50
C SER A 695 18.98 20.58 47.59
N LEU A 696 19.07 21.39 46.54
CA LEU A 696 20.31 21.65 45.83
C LEU A 696 20.82 23.04 46.19
N SER A 697 21.90 23.04 46.94
CA SER A 697 22.73 24.20 47.29
C SER A 697 23.12 24.99 46.04
N GLN A 698 22.65 26.22 45.93
CA GLN A 698 23.30 27.22 45.08
C GLN A 698 24.48 27.82 45.84
N ALA A 699 25.70 27.44 45.43
CA ALA A 699 26.86 28.30 45.59
C ALA A 699 26.99 29.12 44.31
N SER A 700 26.47 30.34 44.31
CA SER A 700 26.84 31.37 43.34
C SER A 700 27.87 32.30 43.98
N ALA A 701 28.98 32.45 43.28
CA ALA A 701 29.95 33.49 43.49
C ALA A 701 29.31 34.87 43.27
N GLY A 702 29.61 35.86 44.13
CA GLY A 702 29.10 37.21 43.92
C GLY A 702 29.43 38.23 45.01
N SER A 703 30.66 38.75 44.96
CA SER A 703 31.07 40.12 45.31
C SER A 703 30.96 40.64 46.76
N GLY A 704 32.12 41.09 47.27
CA GLY A 704 32.28 42.53 47.55
C GLY A 704 31.98 43.02 48.97
N SER A 705 32.87 42.75 49.92
CA SER A 705 32.96 43.53 51.16
C SER A 705 33.93 44.71 50.98
N LYS A 706 33.39 45.94 51.04
CA LYS A 706 34.10 47.12 51.54
C LYS A 706 34.26 47.00 53.06
N GLN A 707 35.46 47.31 53.57
CA GLN A 707 35.76 47.99 54.85
C GLN A 707 37.27 48.24 54.84
N GLU A 708 37.76 49.49 54.80
CA GLU A 708 38.00 50.36 55.97
C GLU A 708 38.85 49.67 57.04
N GLY A 709 40.10 50.15 57.18
CA GLY A 709 41.08 49.71 58.17
C GLY A 709 42.48 49.59 57.60
#